data_AF-A0A1H6ELI7-F1
#
_entry.id   AF-A0A1H6ELI7-F1
#
_cell.length_a   1.000
_cell.length_b   1.000
_cell.length_c   1.000
_cell.angle_alpha   90.00
_cell.angle_beta   90.00
_cell.angle_gamma   90.00
#
_symmetry.space_group_name_H-M   'P 1'
#
loop_
_entity.id
_entity.type
_entity.pdbx_description
1 polymer ?
#
loop_
_entity_poly.entity_id
_entity_poly.type
_entity_poly.pdbx_seq_one_letter_code
_entity_poly.pdbx_strand_id
1 'polypeptide(L)'
;MLEDLDQVFAWLLAVLIRPTSGLYGEFDLREDDRDPSQGTTARYGGRERPELTGTTHVRDLHRDLRELGFLLAPENATTFTRATRWAVEEFQRYAALPDSAVQRHPDAATLLRDLTAADGTLPVSGLSAFPDAAPFRVRIDAEVLEVTGLAGDLTVTRGMEDTTPAAHASGARVELVRWSDRLVPVDAHFYERYTESITGVVNPWTRFVLRRWRQARRRCPIVVEAWQLRQGQPDRLHPLPAAGNVWGHRDVADKAPRFYVRDLTRTWRRPARPPSAPAHPELDVTGEFATYLTDWSGPRAWPNTGHTWRPEAEMLPEHLLPVRAGGTGPTLAELAGDAAGLSTYKVVRAVAEVEAVGYFDGLNGYDPAFISLGPCHWTAGAASGPAAGASVDAGELWGFLSYLKAVDPAAFAQAVGRFGVGVATDWGQNGQEVFLPGQRKYVSRPTVPQENGPMRLLPQVVAEFDVFRGWHWFYRFQMATRTVEGFRRRMWHMARLRIRDIAETPWDGPAGPPTWTIPDPEAPGGTRPARIKDVITSERGLALVYRWHIKRPANMVAGGPATEPVATRRLGRAGPQLHTAFDEAAKDHETLFASGPHTWGDGAERALVEHLLTRAERLNPPDAGLRGSLQYVFDWPRYGTNPRGYTLPVDILPEAEDGQGRRLRMARHSFTFDATDLPAPPL
;
A
#
# COMPACT_ATOMS: atom_id res chain seq x y z
N MET A 1 0.27 38.34 13.80
CA MET A 1 1.59 38.96 14.11
C MET A 1 1.91 38.94 15.60
N LEU A 2 1.17 39.62 16.49
CA LEU A 2 1.43 39.55 17.95
C LEU A 2 1.06 38.18 18.55
N GLU A 3 -0.11 37.61 18.18
CA GLU A 3 -0.50 36.25 18.60
C GLU A 3 0.47 35.17 18.10
N ASP A 4 1.05 35.34 16.92
CA ASP A 4 2.06 34.40 16.39
C ASP A 4 3.37 34.47 17.18
N LEU A 5 3.77 35.66 17.65
CA LEU A 5 4.97 35.81 18.47
C LEU A 5 4.83 35.09 19.81
N ASP A 6 3.67 35.18 20.47
CA ASP A 6 3.42 34.44 21.72
C ASP A 6 3.46 32.92 21.52
N GLN A 7 2.92 32.42 20.40
CA GLN A 7 2.98 31.00 20.08
C GLN A 7 4.39 30.52 19.77
N VAL A 8 5.19 31.35 19.08
CA VAL A 8 6.61 31.10 18.81
C VAL A 8 7.42 31.13 20.10
N PHE A 9 7.22 32.11 20.98
CA PHE A 9 7.91 32.17 22.28
C PHE A 9 7.55 30.97 23.16
N ALA A 10 6.27 30.59 23.23
CA ALA A 10 5.85 29.41 23.97
C ALA A 10 6.45 28.12 23.40
N TRP A 11 6.60 28.02 22.07
CA TRP A 11 7.30 26.90 21.43
C TRP A 11 8.81 26.92 21.72
N LEU A 12 9.47 28.08 21.62
CA LEU A 12 10.88 28.23 21.96
C LEU A 12 11.15 27.86 23.42
N LEU A 13 10.29 28.29 24.35
CA LEU A 13 10.35 27.86 25.75
C LEU A 13 10.14 26.35 25.87
N ALA A 14 9.16 25.77 25.18
CA ALA A 14 8.95 24.32 25.18
C ALA A 14 10.18 23.55 24.72
N VAL A 15 10.87 24.03 23.67
CA VAL A 15 12.14 23.47 23.19
C VAL A 15 13.25 23.59 24.25
N LEU A 16 13.33 24.72 24.95
CA LEU A 16 14.42 25.00 25.91
C LEU A 16 14.26 24.29 27.25
N ILE A 17 13.04 24.17 27.80
CA ILE A 17 12.82 23.71 29.18
C ILE A 17 11.93 22.46 29.31
N ARG A 18 11.63 21.77 28.20
CA ARG A 18 10.65 20.67 28.08
C ARG A 18 9.21 21.19 28.32
N PRO A 19 8.24 20.93 27.41
CA PRO A 19 6.91 21.50 27.57
C PRO A 19 6.16 20.88 28.75
N THR A 20 5.37 21.71 29.43
CA THR A 20 4.31 21.26 30.34
C THR A 20 2.95 21.52 29.69
N SER A 21 2.00 20.62 29.94
CA SER A 21 0.70 20.61 29.28
C SER A 21 -0.47 20.70 30.26
N GLY A 22 -0.28 20.32 31.52
CA GLY A 22 -1.34 20.07 32.50
C GLY A 22 -2.20 18.84 32.17
N LEU A 23 -1.88 18.07 31.13
CA LEU A 23 -2.63 16.88 30.75
C LEU A 23 -2.07 15.62 31.41
N TYR A 24 -2.99 14.71 31.76
CA TYR A 24 -2.68 13.33 32.16
C TYR A 24 -1.67 13.21 33.32
N GLY A 25 -1.69 14.15 34.27
CA GLY A 25 -0.78 14.16 35.41
C GLY A 25 0.70 14.33 35.03
N GLU A 26 1.00 14.79 33.81
CA GLU A 26 2.35 14.87 33.24
C GLU A 26 3.08 13.52 33.10
N PHE A 27 2.35 12.42 33.11
CA PHE A 27 2.93 11.10 32.88
C PHE A 27 3.14 10.81 31.39
N ASP A 28 4.27 10.17 31.06
CA ASP A 28 4.57 9.65 29.73
C ASP A 28 3.81 8.34 29.51
N LEU A 29 2.51 8.46 29.22
CA LEU A 29 1.61 7.31 29.06
C LEU A 29 2.07 6.40 27.92
N ARG A 30 2.05 5.09 28.17
CA ARG A 30 2.55 4.06 27.23
C ARG A 30 1.77 2.76 27.39
N GLU A 31 2.02 1.80 26.50
CA GLU A 31 1.42 0.46 26.57
C GLU A 31 1.57 -0.15 27.99
N ASP A 32 0.50 -0.81 28.44
CA ASP A 32 0.28 -1.35 29.79
C ASP A 32 -0.03 -0.33 30.91
N ASP A 33 0.04 0.98 30.67
CA ASP A 33 -0.48 1.96 31.63
C ASP A 33 -2.01 1.82 31.77
N ARG A 34 -2.53 2.11 32.97
CA ARG A 34 -3.95 1.94 33.29
C ARG A 34 -4.43 2.89 34.38
N ASP A 35 -5.68 3.28 34.25
CA ASP A 35 -6.44 3.95 35.31
C ASP A 35 -6.73 2.97 36.46
N PRO A 36 -6.85 3.44 37.71
CA PRO A 36 -7.23 2.59 38.84
C PRO A 36 -8.64 2.02 38.64
N SER A 37 -8.83 0.75 39.00
CA SER A 37 -10.16 0.11 39.05
C SER A 37 -10.21 -0.90 40.20
N GLN A 38 -11.37 -1.53 40.42
CA GLN A 38 -11.51 -2.47 41.54
C GLN A 38 -10.47 -3.60 41.45
N GLY A 39 -9.61 -3.70 42.46
CA GLY A 39 -8.55 -4.70 42.53
C GLY A 39 -7.30 -4.42 41.69
N THR A 40 -7.21 -3.26 41.02
CA THR A 40 -6.02 -2.86 40.26
C THR A 40 -5.59 -1.44 40.60
N THR A 41 -4.30 -1.26 40.88
CA THR A 41 -3.70 0.06 41.10
C THR A 41 -3.49 0.78 39.79
N ALA A 42 -3.52 2.11 39.84
CA ALA A 42 -3.13 2.96 38.72
C ALA A 42 -1.69 2.66 38.32
N ARG A 43 -1.42 2.66 37.02
CA ARG A 43 -0.07 2.53 36.47
C ARG A 43 0.12 3.60 35.42
N TYR A 44 1.06 4.52 35.63
CA TYR A 44 1.36 5.59 34.68
C TYR A 44 2.86 5.80 34.52
N GLY A 45 3.30 6.03 33.28
CA GLY A 45 4.71 6.20 32.96
C GLY A 45 5.50 4.92 33.19
N GLY A 46 4.87 3.75 33.08
CA GLY A 46 5.52 2.46 33.29
C GLY A 46 5.60 2.00 34.75
N ARG A 47 5.02 2.73 35.72
CA ARG A 47 5.18 2.46 37.15
C ARG A 47 3.84 2.42 37.87
N GLU A 48 3.71 1.52 38.84
CA GLU A 48 2.55 1.48 39.74
C GLU A 48 2.49 2.76 40.59
N ARG A 49 1.27 3.25 40.76
CA ARG A 49 0.91 4.51 41.45
C ARG A 49 -0.27 4.26 42.41
N PRO A 50 -0.10 3.45 43.46
CA PRO A 50 -1.18 3.14 44.40
C PRO A 50 -1.77 4.39 45.08
N GLU A 51 -1.01 5.48 45.13
CA GLU A 51 -1.43 6.78 45.66
C GLU A 51 -2.51 7.49 44.80
N LEU A 52 -2.71 7.08 43.55
CA LEU A 52 -3.64 7.72 42.61
C LEU A 52 -4.93 6.88 42.46
N THR A 53 -5.88 7.04 43.36
CA THR A 53 -7.07 6.15 43.46
C THR A 53 -8.30 6.56 42.67
N GLY A 54 -8.33 7.77 42.08
CA GLY A 54 -9.49 8.31 41.34
C GLY A 54 -9.13 9.01 40.03
N THR A 55 -7.95 8.75 39.48
CA THR A 55 -7.47 9.36 38.23
C THR A 55 -8.05 8.66 37.00
N THR A 56 -8.15 9.37 35.88
CA THR A 56 -8.75 8.87 34.63
C THR A 56 -7.87 9.16 33.42
N HIS A 57 -6.55 9.20 33.60
CA HIS A 57 -5.62 9.72 32.60
C HIS A 57 -5.67 8.98 31.26
N VAL A 58 -5.80 7.66 31.27
CA VAL A 58 -5.93 6.85 30.05
C VAL A 58 -7.30 7.08 29.39
N ARG A 59 -8.38 7.07 30.18
CA ARG A 59 -9.73 7.37 29.65
C ARG A 59 -9.83 8.78 29.07
N ASP A 60 -9.20 9.75 29.72
CA ASP A 60 -9.12 11.14 29.26
C ASP A 60 -8.35 11.25 27.94
N LEU A 61 -7.23 10.53 27.81
CA LEU A 61 -6.50 10.41 26.54
C LEU A 61 -7.38 9.82 25.44
N HIS A 62 -8.12 8.75 25.71
CA HIS A 62 -9.01 8.14 24.72
C HIS A 62 -10.10 9.10 24.27
N ARG A 63 -10.77 9.79 25.20
CA ARG A 63 -11.76 10.82 24.88
C ARG A 63 -11.15 11.90 23.98
N ASP A 64 -9.98 12.39 24.35
CA ASP A 64 -9.32 13.47 23.61
C ASP A 64 -8.86 13.02 22.21
N LEU A 65 -8.27 11.83 22.06
CA LEU A 65 -7.92 11.27 20.75
C LEU A 65 -9.15 11.07 19.86
N ARG A 66 -10.26 10.57 20.43
CA ARG A 66 -11.53 10.40 19.71
C ARG A 66 -12.12 11.75 19.30
N GLU A 67 -12.09 12.76 20.17
CA GLU A 67 -12.49 14.14 19.85
C GLU A 67 -11.70 14.68 18.65
N LEU A 68 -10.41 14.38 18.58
CA LEU A 68 -9.52 14.77 17.48
C LEU A 68 -9.71 13.91 16.21
N GLY A 69 -10.55 12.88 16.21
CA GLY A 69 -10.85 12.03 15.06
C GLY A 69 -10.01 10.74 14.94
N PHE A 70 -9.25 10.38 15.97
CA PHE A 70 -8.42 9.16 16.05
C PHE A 70 -9.18 8.00 16.69
N LEU A 71 -10.12 7.43 15.92
CA LEU A 71 -11.10 6.47 16.44
C LEU A 71 -10.54 5.05 16.67
N LEU A 72 -9.26 4.80 16.34
CA LEU A 72 -8.50 3.65 16.84
C LEU A 72 -8.44 3.61 18.37
N ALA A 73 -8.50 4.78 19.01
CA ALA A 73 -8.57 4.87 20.46
C ALA A 73 -9.88 4.24 20.96
N PRO A 74 -9.82 3.25 21.85
CA PRO A 74 -11.00 2.56 22.35
C PRO A 74 -11.90 3.53 23.13
N GLU A 75 -13.21 3.25 23.13
CA GLU A 75 -14.16 4.09 23.85
C GLU A 75 -14.20 3.73 25.34
N ASN A 76 -14.04 4.72 26.21
CA ASN A 76 -14.16 4.61 27.67
C ASN A 76 -13.25 3.55 28.33
N ALA A 77 -12.25 3.03 27.64
CA ALA A 77 -11.34 2.04 28.20
C ALA A 77 -10.41 2.68 29.23
N THR A 78 -9.96 1.87 30.19
CA THR A 78 -9.09 2.28 31.29
C THR A 78 -7.64 1.85 31.09
N THR A 79 -7.32 1.13 30.02
CA THR A 79 -5.99 0.57 29.78
C THR A 79 -5.44 1.07 28.46
N PHE A 80 -4.17 1.48 28.47
CA PHE A 80 -3.41 1.83 27.29
C PHE A 80 -2.98 0.56 26.57
N THR A 81 -3.75 0.19 25.55
CA THR A 81 -3.51 -1.02 24.73
C THR A 81 -2.72 -0.69 23.47
N ARG A 82 -2.36 -1.72 22.68
CA ARG A 82 -1.81 -1.56 21.33
C ARG A 82 -2.63 -0.63 20.44
N ALA A 83 -3.96 -0.70 20.50
CA ALA A 83 -4.84 0.19 19.73
C ALA A 83 -4.67 1.67 20.16
N THR A 84 -4.45 1.89 21.46
CA THR A 84 -4.11 3.23 21.98
C THR A 84 -2.76 3.70 21.48
N ARG A 85 -1.74 2.82 21.48
CA ARG A 85 -0.42 3.11 20.91
C ARG A 85 -0.54 3.54 19.44
N TRP A 86 -1.26 2.77 18.62
CA TRP A 86 -1.47 3.13 17.21
C TRP A 86 -2.22 4.45 17.05
N ALA A 87 -3.23 4.73 17.86
CA ALA A 87 -3.94 6.01 17.83
C ALA A 87 -2.99 7.19 18.14
N VAL A 88 -2.10 7.03 19.13
CA VAL A 88 -1.09 8.03 19.47
C VAL A 88 -0.05 8.18 18.35
N GLU A 89 0.44 7.09 17.77
CA GLU A 89 1.35 7.15 16.61
C GLU A 89 0.71 7.85 15.42
N GLU A 90 -0.56 7.57 15.12
CA GLU A 90 -1.30 8.23 14.05
C GLU A 90 -1.48 9.72 14.35
N PHE A 91 -1.77 10.10 15.60
CA PHE A 91 -1.78 11.49 16.01
C PHE A 91 -0.43 12.16 15.78
N GLN A 92 0.67 11.56 16.23
CA GLN A 92 2.03 12.08 16.03
C GLN A 92 2.37 12.21 14.54
N ARG A 93 1.99 11.23 13.70
CA ARG A 93 2.18 11.25 12.24
C ARG A 93 1.52 12.47 11.61
N TYR A 94 0.22 12.69 11.84
CA TYR A 94 -0.47 13.83 11.23
C TYR A 94 -0.12 15.16 11.89
N ALA A 95 0.20 15.17 13.17
CA ALA A 95 0.64 16.38 13.87
C ALA A 95 2.03 16.86 13.44
N ALA A 96 2.86 15.99 12.85
CA ALA A 96 4.14 16.35 12.26
C ALA A 96 4.02 16.98 10.85
N LEU A 97 2.86 16.85 10.20
CA LEU A 97 2.66 17.35 8.83
C LEU A 97 2.52 18.87 8.78
N PRO A 98 2.85 19.48 7.62
CA PRO A 98 2.68 20.93 7.43
C PRO A 98 1.23 21.37 7.26
N ASP A 99 0.31 20.43 7.08
CA ASP A 99 -1.11 20.69 6.89
C ASP A 99 -1.93 19.92 7.93
N SER A 100 -3.06 20.50 8.34
CA SER A 100 -4.04 19.85 9.19
C SER A 100 -5.45 20.30 8.79
N ALA A 101 -6.45 19.93 9.59
CA ALA A 101 -7.80 20.43 9.42
C ALA A 101 -8.33 20.98 10.73
N VAL A 102 -9.16 22.02 10.67
CA VAL A 102 -9.91 22.53 11.81
C VAL A 102 -11.39 22.28 11.62
N GLN A 103 -12.09 22.01 12.73
CA GLN A 103 -13.54 21.93 12.72
C GLN A 103 -14.14 23.34 12.56
N ARG A 104 -15.16 23.47 11.68
CA ARG A 104 -15.94 24.70 11.46
C ARG A 104 -16.53 25.21 12.78
N HIS A 105 -16.71 26.54 12.86
CA HIS A 105 -17.37 27.19 13.98
C HIS A 105 -18.31 28.31 13.54
N PRO A 106 -19.59 28.29 13.95
CA PRO A 106 -20.22 27.22 14.76
C PRO A 106 -20.27 25.89 13.99
N ASP A 107 -20.35 24.76 14.70
CA ASP A 107 -20.37 23.42 14.07
C ASP A 107 -21.76 22.99 13.57
N ALA A 108 -22.74 23.85 13.81
CA ALA A 108 -24.13 23.74 13.41
C ALA A 108 -24.76 25.14 13.36
N ALA A 109 -25.88 25.26 12.68
CA ALA A 109 -26.76 26.43 12.77
C ALA A 109 -28.08 26.04 13.44
N THR A 110 -28.95 27.01 13.70
CA THR A 110 -30.34 26.76 14.12
C THR A 110 -31.32 27.37 13.12
N LEU A 111 -32.51 26.77 13.02
CA LEU A 111 -33.60 27.34 12.23
C LEU A 111 -34.07 28.68 12.80
N LEU A 112 -34.28 29.68 11.94
CA LEU A 112 -34.77 31.00 12.33
C LEU A 112 -36.31 31.11 12.42
N ARG A 113 -37.03 30.11 11.89
CA ARG A 113 -38.49 29.99 11.97
C ARG A 113 -38.92 28.52 11.91
N ASP A 114 -40.18 28.28 12.19
CA ASP A 114 -40.81 26.97 11.95
C ASP A 114 -40.85 26.64 10.46
N LEU A 115 -40.65 25.36 10.14
CA LEU A 115 -40.76 24.79 8.81
C LEU A 115 -41.90 23.78 8.75
N THR A 116 -42.62 23.78 7.64
CA THR A 116 -43.57 22.74 7.22
C THR A 116 -42.86 21.72 6.33
N ALA A 117 -43.45 20.54 6.14
CA ALA A 117 -42.91 19.49 5.25
C ALA A 117 -42.69 19.93 3.78
N ALA A 118 -43.32 21.03 3.34
CA ALA A 118 -43.26 21.53 1.97
C ALA A 118 -42.24 22.66 1.76
N ASP A 119 -41.65 23.22 2.81
CA ASP A 119 -40.66 24.32 2.68
C ASP A 119 -39.39 23.84 1.96
N GLY A 120 -39.05 24.46 0.83
CA GLY A 120 -37.81 24.18 0.07
C GLY A 120 -36.61 25.06 0.43
N THR A 121 -36.79 25.98 1.39
CA THR A 121 -35.78 26.95 1.83
C THR A 121 -35.70 26.98 3.35
N LEU A 122 -34.48 26.92 3.89
CA LEU A 122 -34.21 26.91 5.33
C LEU A 122 -33.47 28.19 5.72
N PRO A 123 -34.15 29.13 6.41
CA PRO A 123 -33.46 30.24 7.02
C PRO A 123 -32.72 29.76 8.28
N VAL A 124 -31.41 29.95 8.28
CA VAL A 124 -30.50 29.44 9.32
C VAL A 124 -29.76 30.59 10.00
N SER A 125 -29.41 30.41 11.27
CA SER A 125 -28.75 31.41 12.10
C SER A 125 -27.37 31.85 11.58
N GLY A 126 -26.75 31.08 10.69
CA GLY A 126 -25.50 31.46 10.03
C GLY A 126 -25.01 30.44 9.02
N LEU A 127 -24.65 30.91 7.81
CA LEU A 127 -24.16 30.05 6.73
C LEU A 127 -22.73 29.54 6.95
N SER A 128 -21.94 30.20 7.81
CA SER A 128 -20.55 29.81 8.11
C SER A 128 -20.41 28.43 8.78
N ALA A 129 -21.52 27.87 9.27
CA ALA A 129 -21.58 26.50 9.77
C ALA A 129 -21.44 25.43 8.67
N PHE A 130 -21.60 25.80 7.39
CA PHE A 130 -21.71 24.88 6.26
C PHE A 130 -20.60 25.10 5.22
N PRO A 131 -20.38 24.15 4.28
CA PRO A 131 -19.54 24.35 3.11
C PRO A 131 -20.04 25.50 2.22
N ASP A 132 -19.11 26.21 1.59
CA ASP A 132 -19.43 27.36 0.73
C ASP A 132 -19.95 26.95 -0.66
N ALA A 133 -19.98 25.64 -0.95
CA ALA A 133 -20.44 25.07 -2.21
C ALA A 133 -21.36 23.88 -1.96
N ALA A 134 -22.48 23.84 -2.69
CA ALA A 134 -23.40 22.72 -2.80
C ALA A 134 -22.95 21.73 -3.90
N PRO A 135 -23.38 20.46 -3.86
CA PRO A 135 -24.29 19.86 -2.87
C PRO A 135 -23.59 19.35 -1.60
N PHE A 136 -24.31 19.36 -0.48
CA PHE A 136 -23.95 18.66 0.75
C PHE A 136 -25.20 18.29 1.56
N ARG A 137 -25.07 17.43 2.58
CA ARG A 137 -26.21 16.99 3.40
C ARG A 137 -26.21 17.56 4.80
N VAL A 138 -27.39 17.99 5.23
CA VAL A 138 -27.67 18.41 6.60
C VAL A 138 -28.73 17.53 7.23
N ARG A 139 -28.76 17.49 8.55
CA ARG A 139 -29.78 16.80 9.35
C ARG A 139 -30.46 17.79 10.29
N ILE A 140 -31.78 17.66 10.38
CA ILE A 140 -32.63 18.34 11.37
C ILE A 140 -33.50 17.27 12.01
N ASP A 141 -33.40 17.11 13.33
CA ASP A 141 -34.03 16.00 14.05
C ASP A 141 -33.69 14.64 13.40
N ALA A 142 -34.69 13.94 12.87
CA ALA A 142 -34.54 12.66 12.18
C ALA A 142 -34.52 12.78 10.63
N GLU A 143 -34.68 13.99 10.07
CA GLU A 143 -34.70 14.20 8.63
C GLU A 143 -33.32 14.55 8.08
N VAL A 144 -32.96 13.96 6.94
CA VAL A 144 -31.79 14.34 6.15
C VAL A 144 -32.24 15.12 4.92
N LEU A 145 -31.56 16.24 4.67
CA LEU A 145 -31.84 17.15 3.56
C LEU A 145 -30.56 17.35 2.74
N GLU A 146 -30.70 17.45 1.42
CA GLU A 146 -29.61 17.81 0.51
C GLU A 146 -29.70 19.30 0.20
N VAL A 147 -28.68 20.05 0.60
CA VAL A 147 -28.56 21.47 0.25
C VAL A 147 -28.09 21.57 -1.20
N THR A 148 -28.84 22.29 -2.02
CA THR A 148 -28.58 22.51 -3.44
C THR A 148 -28.18 23.96 -3.75
N GLY A 149 -28.31 24.89 -2.80
CA GLY A 149 -27.90 26.28 -2.95
C GLY A 149 -27.83 27.05 -1.62
N LEU A 150 -27.07 28.15 -1.58
CA LEU A 150 -26.78 28.94 -0.37
C LEU A 150 -26.86 30.47 -0.62
N ALA A 151 -27.99 30.96 -1.13
CA ALA A 151 -28.19 32.38 -1.43
C ALA A 151 -28.96 33.08 -0.30
N GLY A 152 -28.31 33.27 0.85
CA GLY A 152 -28.93 33.78 2.08
C GLY A 152 -29.54 32.67 2.93
N ASP A 153 -30.55 31.99 2.39
CA ASP A 153 -31.13 30.76 2.97
C ASP A 153 -30.56 29.52 2.27
N LEU A 154 -30.60 28.37 2.94
CA LEU A 154 -30.26 27.11 2.30
C LEU A 154 -31.43 26.65 1.42
N THR A 155 -31.19 26.42 0.13
CA THR A 155 -32.15 25.73 -0.75
C THR A 155 -31.94 24.23 -0.61
N VAL A 156 -33.01 23.46 -0.44
CA VAL A 156 -32.90 22.01 -0.17
C VAL A 156 -33.80 21.13 -1.02
N THR A 157 -33.36 19.89 -1.18
CA THR A 157 -34.20 18.72 -1.43
C THR A 157 -34.41 17.98 -0.12
N ARG A 158 -35.67 17.70 0.23
CA ARG A 158 -36.09 17.10 1.50
C ARG A 158 -36.22 15.57 1.43
N GLY A 159 -36.24 14.92 2.60
CA GLY A 159 -36.50 13.48 2.68
C GLY A 159 -35.42 12.62 2.02
N MET A 160 -34.16 13.00 2.17
CA MET A 160 -33.03 12.26 1.62
C MET A 160 -32.72 11.03 2.48
N GLU A 161 -31.97 10.07 1.93
CA GLU A 161 -31.52 8.86 2.66
C GLU A 161 -32.65 8.10 3.37
N ASP A 162 -33.79 7.93 2.67
CA ASP A 162 -34.99 7.23 3.15
C ASP A 162 -35.68 7.91 4.35
N THR A 163 -35.34 9.17 4.64
CA THR A 163 -36.07 9.99 5.63
C THR A 163 -37.34 10.60 5.04
N THR A 164 -38.30 10.98 5.88
CA THR A 164 -39.56 11.58 5.44
C THR A 164 -39.54 13.09 5.72
N PRO A 165 -39.95 13.95 4.77
CA PRO A 165 -40.09 15.39 5.01
C PRO A 165 -41.02 15.67 6.21
N ALA A 166 -40.53 16.42 7.20
CA ALA A 166 -41.23 16.68 8.45
C ALA A 166 -41.38 18.18 8.74
N ALA A 167 -42.23 18.53 9.72
CA ALA A 167 -42.21 19.88 10.29
C ALA A 167 -41.06 20.00 11.31
N HIS A 168 -40.42 21.16 11.37
CA HIS A 168 -39.35 21.44 12.34
C HIS A 168 -39.59 22.77 13.02
N ALA A 169 -39.33 22.84 14.32
CA ALA A 169 -39.50 24.05 15.09
C ALA A 169 -38.36 25.05 14.88
N SER A 170 -38.65 26.33 15.02
CA SER A 170 -37.65 27.39 15.17
C SER A 170 -36.69 27.03 16.30
N GLY A 171 -35.40 27.26 16.08
CA GLY A 171 -34.34 26.86 17.01
C GLY A 171 -33.86 25.41 16.87
N ALA A 172 -34.51 24.57 16.04
CA ALA A 172 -34.00 23.22 15.77
C ALA A 172 -32.60 23.27 15.16
N ARG A 173 -31.73 22.34 15.57
CA ARG A 173 -30.33 22.29 15.17
C ARG A 173 -30.21 21.73 13.75
N VAL A 174 -29.45 22.43 12.91
CA VAL A 174 -29.12 22.03 11.54
C VAL A 174 -27.65 21.65 11.51
N GLU A 175 -27.35 20.36 11.35
CA GLU A 175 -25.99 19.81 11.43
C GLU A 175 -25.56 19.17 10.11
N LEU A 176 -24.28 19.24 9.76
CA LEU A 176 -23.73 18.46 8.65
C LEU A 176 -23.77 16.96 8.96
N VAL A 177 -24.30 16.15 8.03
CA VAL A 177 -24.36 14.69 8.17
C VAL A 177 -22.94 14.10 8.12
N ARG A 178 -22.14 14.54 7.16
CA ARG A 178 -20.81 14.01 6.89
C ARG A 178 -19.78 14.70 7.78
N TRP A 179 -18.99 13.89 8.49
CA TRP A 179 -17.94 14.38 9.38
C TRP A 179 -16.91 15.26 8.64
N SER A 180 -16.47 14.82 7.46
CA SER A 180 -15.42 15.52 6.73
C SER A 180 -15.85 16.88 6.17
N ASP A 181 -17.15 17.13 5.97
CA ASP A 181 -17.68 18.45 5.56
C ASP A 181 -17.55 19.51 6.66
N ARG A 182 -17.45 19.06 7.92
CA ARG A 182 -17.20 19.91 9.09
C ARG A 182 -15.77 20.39 9.16
N LEU A 183 -14.87 19.88 8.32
CA LEU A 183 -13.45 20.14 8.38
C LEU A 183 -13.01 21.11 7.29
N VAL A 184 -12.17 22.06 7.68
CA VAL A 184 -11.56 23.06 6.78
C VAL A 184 -10.05 22.83 6.79
N PRO A 185 -9.40 22.70 5.60
CA PRO A 185 -7.96 22.53 5.53
C PRO A 185 -7.27 23.82 6.00
N VAL A 186 -6.25 23.67 6.84
CA VAL A 186 -5.42 24.79 7.32
C VAL A 186 -3.96 24.39 7.39
N ASP A 187 -3.10 25.34 7.12
CA ASP A 187 -1.67 25.18 7.32
C ASP A 187 -1.39 25.01 8.83
N ALA A 188 -0.42 24.16 9.17
CA ALA A 188 0.12 24.02 10.51
C ALA A 188 1.49 24.70 10.52
N HIS A 189 1.67 25.76 11.30
CA HIS A 189 2.97 26.43 11.41
C HIS A 189 3.98 25.51 12.11
N PHE A 190 5.28 25.69 11.85
CA PHE A 190 6.31 24.78 12.39
C PHE A 190 6.27 24.65 13.92
N TYR A 191 5.87 25.71 14.64
CA TYR A 191 5.76 25.75 16.10
C TYR A 191 4.49 25.06 16.65
N GLU A 192 3.58 24.62 15.79
CA GLU A 192 2.38 23.86 16.14
C GLU A 192 2.54 22.36 15.87
N ARG A 193 3.63 21.99 15.19
CA ARG A 193 3.88 20.62 14.74
C ARG A 193 4.52 19.79 15.82
N TYR A 194 4.24 18.50 15.76
CA TYR A 194 5.01 17.49 16.48
C TYR A 194 6.38 17.32 15.82
N THR A 195 7.46 17.50 16.57
CA THR A 195 8.84 17.51 16.05
C THR A 195 9.69 16.32 16.49
N GLU A 196 9.14 15.47 17.34
CA GLU A 196 9.85 14.30 17.89
C GLU A 196 9.58 13.04 17.06
N SER A 197 10.21 11.94 17.46
CA SER A 197 9.98 10.62 16.84
C SER A 197 8.56 10.10 17.09
N ILE A 198 7.97 9.42 16.10
CA ILE A 198 6.66 8.77 16.21
C ILE A 198 6.81 7.47 17.01
N THR A 199 6.70 7.55 18.35
CA THR A 199 6.95 6.43 19.27
C THR A 199 5.68 5.78 19.81
N GLY A 200 4.53 6.45 19.68
CA GLY A 200 3.28 6.04 20.33
C GLY A 200 3.25 6.26 21.84
N VAL A 201 4.30 6.87 22.41
CA VAL A 201 4.33 7.30 23.82
C VAL A 201 3.76 8.71 23.92
N VAL A 202 2.89 8.94 24.91
CA VAL A 202 2.32 10.26 25.19
C VAL A 202 3.31 11.08 26.01
N ASN A 203 4.45 11.35 25.40
CA ASN A 203 5.53 12.15 25.99
C ASN A 203 5.13 13.64 26.09
N PRO A 204 5.94 14.51 26.70
CA PRO A 204 5.53 15.90 26.95
C PRO A 204 5.22 16.67 25.67
N TRP A 205 5.97 16.41 24.59
CA TRP A 205 5.69 16.98 23.28
C TRP A 205 4.33 16.53 22.73
N THR A 206 4.00 15.25 22.87
CA THR A 206 2.70 14.72 22.46
C THR A 206 1.57 15.42 23.23
N ARG A 207 1.70 15.56 24.55
CA ARG A 207 0.69 16.26 25.38
C ARG A 207 0.57 17.74 25.03
N PHE A 208 1.70 18.41 24.80
CA PHE A 208 1.75 19.82 24.40
C PHE A 208 1.00 20.06 23.10
N VAL A 209 1.29 19.27 22.06
CA VAL A 209 0.63 19.39 20.76
C VAL A 209 -0.84 18.99 20.86
N LEU A 210 -1.17 17.94 21.62
CA LEU A 210 -2.55 17.49 21.81
C LEU A 210 -3.42 18.59 22.46
N ARG A 211 -2.93 19.24 23.51
CA ARG A 211 -3.62 20.38 24.15
C ARG A 211 -3.88 21.50 23.15
N ARG A 212 -2.86 21.89 22.37
CA ARG A 212 -2.98 22.95 21.36
C ARG A 212 -3.97 22.57 20.27
N TRP A 213 -3.93 21.33 19.77
CA TRP A 213 -4.86 20.84 18.77
C TRP A 213 -6.31 20.91 19.27
N ARG A 214 -6.57 20.54 20.52
CA ARG A 214 -7.92 20.67 21.11
C ARG A 214 -8.36 22.13 21.21
N GLN A 215 -7.51 23.01 21.73
CA GLN A 215 -7.81 24.44 21.86
C GLN A 215 -8.07 25.11 20.51
N ALA A 216 -7.30 24.73 19.47
CA ALA A 216 -7.45 25.23 18.11
C ALA A 216 -8.52 24.48 17.29
N ARG A 217 -9.25 23.52 17.89
CA ARG A 217 -10.23 22.65 17.22
C ARG A 217 -9.66 21.92 16.00
N ARG A 218 -8.37 21.60 16.01
CA ARG A 218 -7.74 20.76 14.99
C ARG A 218 -8.29 19.35 15.08
N ARG A 219 -8.38 18.66 13.95
CA ARG A 219 -8.86 17.29 13.79
C ARG A 219 -7.95 16.53 12.83
N CYS A 220 -8.06 15.21 12.81
CA CYS A 220 -7.40 14.36 11.83
C CYS A 220 -7.77 14.85 10.41
N PRO A 221 -6.78 15.23 9.58
CA PRO A 221 -7.04 15.81 8.26
C PRO A 221 -7.34 14.76 7.18
N ILE A 222 -7.19 13.48 7.49
CA ILE A 222 -7.50 12.36 6.60
C ILE A 222 -8.75 11.67 7.13
N VAL A 223 -9.78 11.58 6.28
CA VAL A 223 -11.03 10.92 6.62
C VAL A 223 -11.31 9.83 5.60
N VAL A 224 -11.35 8.57 6.05
CA VAL A 224 -11.80 7.43 5.26
C VAL A 224 -13.30 7.26 5.46
N GLU A 225 -14.03 7.21 4.36
CA GLU A 225 -15.49 7.10 4.35
C GLU A 225 -15.92 5.88 3.54
N ALA A 226 -16.83 5.09 4.10
CA ALA A 226 -17.50 4.03 3.38
C ALA A 226 -18.81 4.56 2.77
N TRP A 227 -19.00 4.36 1.47
CA TRP A 227 -20.13 4.87 0.70
C TRP A 227 -20.87 3.73 0.03
N GLN A 228 -22.18 3.69 0.21
CA GLN A 228 -23.06 2.90 -0.64
C GLN A 228 -23.11 3.57 -2.03
N LEU A 229 -23.14 2.75 -3.07
CA LEU A 229 -23.13 3.23 -4.44
C LEU A 229 -24.52 3.22 -5.07
N ARG A 230 -24.80 4.22 -5.91
CA ARG A 230 -25.91 4.23 -6.86
C ARG A 230 -25.34 4.49 -8.25
N GLN A 231 -25.61 3.60 -9.20
CA GLN A 231 -25.05 3.69 -10.56
C GLN A 231 -23.51 3.84 -10.59
N GLY A 232 -22.82 3.20 -9.63
CA GLY A 232 -21.35 3.25 -9.54
C GLY A 232 -20.78 4.52 -8.91
N GLN A 233 -21.61 5.44 -8.43
CA GLN A 233 -21.19 6.69 -7.79
C GLN A 233 -21.54 6.71 -6.29
N PRO A 234 -20.74 7.38 -5.43
CA PRO A 234 -21.08 7.56 -4.03
C PRO A 234 -22.46 8.19 -3.89
N ASP A 235 -23.32 7.54 -3.11
CA ASP A 235 -24.70 7.96 -2.94
C ASP A 235 -25.00 8.30 -1.48
N ARG A 236 -24.87 7.34 -0.57
CA ARG A 236 -25.12 7.53 0.87
C ARG A 236 -23.97 6.97 1.70
N LEU A 237 -23.67 7.60 2.83
CA LEU A 237 -22.67 7.08 3.75
C LEU A 237 -23.14 5.73 4.32
N HIS A 238 -22.21 4.79 4.46
CA HIS A 238 -22.46 3.54 5.14
C HIS A 238 -22.64 3.83 6.64
N PRO A 239 -23.71 3.32 7.29
CA PRO A 239 -23.92 3.53 8.72
C PRO A 239 -22.77 2.94 9.55
N LEU A 240 -22.21 3.73 10.46
CA LEU A 240 -21.15 3.30 11.39
C LEU A 240 -21.61 3.46 12.84
N PRO A 241 -21.20 2.57 13.76
CA PRO A 241 -21.47 2.74 15.19
C PRO A 241 -20.88 4.03 15.79
N ALA A 242 -19.79 4.54 15.21
CA ALA A 242 -19.20 5.83 15.52
C ALA A 242 -19.11 6.69 14.25
N ALA A 243 -19.52 7.95 14.33
CA ALA A 243 -19.52 8.84 13.17
C ALA A 243 -18.08 9.13 12.69
N GLY A 244 -17.83 8.90 11.40
CA GLY A 244 -17.04 9.84 10.60
C GLY A 244 -15.74 9.36 9.97
N ASN A 245 -15.00 8.40 10.54
CA ASN A 245 -13.68 8.02 10.00
C ASN A 245 -13.36 6.52 10.21
N VAL A 246 -13.17 5.77 9.13
CA VAL A 246 -12.87 4.32 9.16
C VAL A 246 -11.36 4.08 9.33
N TRP A 247 -10.95 3.32 10.35
CA TRP A 247 -9.53 3.10 10.63
C TRP A 247 -9.08 1.65 10.41
N GLY A 248 -9.63 0.75 11.19
CA GLY A 248 -9.31 -0.67 11.18
C GLY A 248 -9.80 -1.35 9.91
N HIS A 249 -9.06 -2.36 9.47
CA HIS A 249 -9.36 -3.09 8.25
C HIS A 249 -10.69 -3.87 8.30
N ARG A 250 -11.30 -4.02 9.49
CA ARG A 250 -12.59 -4.68 9.72
C ARG A 250 -13.67 -3.76 10.30
N ASP A 251 -13.40 -2.46 10.44
CA ASP A 251 -14.37 -1.51 10.99
C ASP A 251 -15.66 -1.49 10.16
N VAL A 252 -15.54 -1.76 8.86
CA VAL A 252 -16.65 -2.04 7.94
C VAL A 252 -16.37 -3.36 7.24
N ALA A 253 -16.94 -4.44 7.79
CA ALA A 253 -16.82 -5.80 7.25
C ALA A 253 -17.92 -6.13 6.23
N ASP A 254 -18.31 -5.15 5.40
CA ASP A 254 -19.30 -5.28 4.33
C ASP A 254 -18.63 -5.07 2.97
N LYS A 255 -18.94 -5.93 2.00
CA LYS A 255 -18.42 -5.89 0.62
C LYS A 255 -19.19 -4.92 -0.28
N ALA A 256 -20.39 -4.51 0.11
CA ALA A 256 -21.25 -3.62 -0.66
C ALA A 256 -20.69 -2.19 -0.80
N PRO A 257 -20.24 -1.50 0.26
CA PRO A 257 -19.75 -0.14 0.12
C PRO A 257 -18.40 -0.04 -0.62
N ARG A 258 -18.09 1.18 -1.06
CA ARG A 258 -16.78 1.60 -1.53
C ARG A 258 -16.16 2.61 -0.59
N PHE A 259 -14.86 2.53 -0.45
CA PHE A 259 -14.10 3.38 0.45
C PHE A 259 -13.46 4.49 -0.35
N TYR A 260 -13.69 5.71 0.13
CA TYR A 260 -13.12 6.93 -0.39
C TYR A 260 -12.38 7.64 0.73
N VAL A 261 -11.40 8.45 0.36
CA VAL A 261 -10.66 9.28 1.31
C VAL A 261 -10.84 10.74 0.93
N ARG A 262 -11.23 11.55 1.92
CA ARG A 262 -11.04 12.99 1.86
C ARG A 262 -9.73 13.30 2.56
N ASP A 263 -8.80 13.85 1.81
CA ASP A 263 -7.48 14.24 2.28
C ASP A 263 -7.38 15.76 2.23
N LEU A 264 -7.45 16.38 3.41
CA LEU A 264 -7.39 17.82 3.59
C LEU A 264 -5.95 18.34 3.69
N THR A 265 -4.97 17.47 3.45
CA THR A 265 -3.55 17.83 3.44
C THR A 265 -3.07 18.09 2.01
N ARG A 266 -1.95 18.80 1.89
CA ARG A 266 -1.20 18.97 0.64
C ARG A 266 0.02 18.03 0.60
N THR A 267 -0.02 16.97 1.42
CA THR A 267 1.09 16.03 1.65
C THR A 267 1.40 15.17 0.42
N TRP A 268 0.43 14.98 -0.46
CA TRP A 268 0.55 14.28 -1.74
C TRP A 268 0.29 15.24 -2.89
N ARG A 269 1.27 15.37 -3.80
CA ARG A 269 1.12 16.22 -4.99
C ARG A 269 0.31 15.47 -6.04
N ARG A 270 -0.98 15.80 -6.15
CA ARG A 270 -1.89 15.19 -7.13
C ARG A 270 -1.63 15.76 -8.53
N PRO A 271 -1.54 14.92 -9.58
CA PRO A 271 -1.62 15.40 -10.95
C PRO A 271 -3.02 15.94 -11.25
N ALA A 272 -3.14 16.83 -12.24
CA ALA A 272 -4.45 17.24 -12.73
C ALA A 272 -5.15 16.03 -13.37
N ARG A 273 -6.36 15.70 -12.89
CA ARG A 273 -7.15 14.56 -13.36
C ARG A 273 -8.65 14.83 -13.19
N PRO A 274 -9.52 14.17 -13.98
CA PRO A 274 -10.93 14.11 -13.66
C PRO A 274 -11.16 13.47 -12.27
N PRO A 275 -12.14 13.96 -11.51
CA PRO A 275 -12.48 13.39 -10.21
C PRO A 275 -12.98 11.95 -10.36
N SER A 276 -12.60 11.09 -9.41
CA SER A 276 -13.08 9.69 -9.38
C SER A 276 -14.57 9.58 -9.07
N ALA A 277 -15.11 10.58 -8.36
CA ALA A 277 -16.53 10.77 -8.09
C ALA A 277 -16.91 12.22 -8.44
N PRO A 278 -17.53 12.50 -9.60
CA PRO A 278 -17.84 13.87 -10.02
C PRO A 278 -18.74 14.66 -9.05
N ALA A 279 -19.65 13.99 -8.35
CA ALA A 279 -20.50 14.61 -7.32
C ALA A 279 -19.74 14.92 -6.02
N HIS A 280 -18.58 14.30 -5.81
CA HIS A 280 -17.70 14.47 -4.66
C HIS A 280 -16.25 14.59 -5.14
N PRO A 281 -15.90 15.67 -5.86
CA PRO A 281 -14.58 15.81 -6.50
C PRO A 281 -13.42 15.88 -5.50
N GLU A 282 -13.72 16.14 -4.23
CA GLU A 282 -12.77 16.11 -3.11
C GLU A 282 -12.41 14.70 -2.62
N LEU A 283 -13.09 13.66 -3.12
CA LEU A 283 -12.87 12.27 -2.74
C LEU A 283 -11.92 11.52 -3.67
N ASP A 284 -10.91 10.91 -3.06
CA ASP A 284 -10.02 9.93 -3.69
C ASP A 284 -10.56 8.52 -3.48
N VAL A 285 -10.90 7.83 -4.57
CA VAL A 285 -11.27 6.40 -4.50
C VAL A 285 -10.12 5.57 -3.94
N THR A 286 -10.43 4.73 -2.96
CA THR A 286 -9.45 3.92 -2.23
C THR A 286 -9.62 2.43 -2.51
N GLY A 287 -10.81 1.87 -2.26
CA GLY A 287 -11.00 0.43 -2.44
C GLY A 287 -12.36 -0.13 -2.01
N GLU A 288 -12.39 -1.43 -1.81
CA GLU A 288 -13.50 -2.18 -1.21
C GLU A 288 -12.97 -3.15 -0.14
N PHE A 289 -13.85 -3.62 0.73
CA PHE A 289 -13.53 -4.70 1.66
C PHE A 289 -13.59 -6.05 0.94
N ALA A 290 -12.57 -6.88 1.16
CA ALA A 290 -12.47 -8.22 0.61
C ALA A 290 -12.19 -9.24 1.71
N THR A 291 -12.60 -10.49 1.48
CA THR A 291 -12.31 -11.64 2.35
C THR A 291 -11.46 -12.64 1.59
N TYR A 292 -10.59 -13.35 2.30
CA TYR A 292 -9.78 -14.42 1.74
C TYR A 292 -9.73 -15.60 2.70
N LEU A 293 -10.09 -16.77 2.16
CA LEU A 293 -10.42 -17.93 2.97
C LEU A 293 -11.43 -17.53 4.05
N THR A 294 -11.46 -18.22 5.19
CA THR A 294 -12.41 -17.94 6.29
C THR A 294 -11.92 -16.87 7.26
N ASP A 295 -10.60 -16.68 7.39
CA ASP A 295 -10.03 -15.99 8.56
C ASP A 295 -9.35 -14.65 8.22
N TRP A 296 -9.16 -14.36 6.94
CA TRP A 296 -8.49 -13.15 6.46
C TRP A 296 -9.45 -12.20 5.76
N SER A 297 -9.23 -10.91 5.97
CA SER A 297 -9.98 -9.86 5.32
C SER A 297 -9.23 -8.53 5.37
N GLY A 298 -9.71 -7.55 4.61
CA GLY A 298 -9.14 -6.22 4.56
C GLY A 298 -9.38 -5.50 3.24
N PRO A 299 -8.67 -4.39 2.99
CA PRO A 299 -8.86 -3.56 1.81
C PRO A 299 -8.35 -4.21 0.52
N ARG A 300 -8.99 -3.87 -0.59
CA ARG A 300 -8.58 -4.21 -1.96
C ARG A 300 -8.84 -3.06 -2.92
N ALA A 301 -7.84 -2.71 -3.72
CA ALA A 301 -7.99 -1.81 -4.87
C ALA A 301 -8.00 -2.64 -6.15
N TRP A 302 -9.06 -2.51 -6.95
CA TRP A 302 -9.24 -3.29 -8.16
C TRP A 302 -9.76 -2.41 -9.31
N PRO A 303 -9.19 -2.53 -10.52
CA PRO A 303 -9.54 -1.66 -11.65
C PRO A 303 -10.97 -1.92 -12.16
N ASN A 304 -11.45 -3.15 -12.15
CA ASN A 304 -12.80 -3.47 -12.64
C ASN A 304 -13.92 -2.81 -11.83
N THR A 305 -13.61 -2.35 -10.62
CA THR A 305 -14.54 -1.65 -9.73
C THR A 305 -14.20 -0.16 -9.61
N GLY A 306 -13.29 0.36 -10.44
CA GLY A 306 -12.97 1.79 -10.52
C GLY A 306 -12.03 2.30 -9.43
N HIS A 307 -11.28 1.43 -8.74
CA HIS A 307 -10.44 1.86 -7.60
C HIS A 307 -9.05 2.39 -8.01
N THR A 308 -8.69 2.28 -9.29
CA THR A 308 -7.36 2.61 -9.82
C THR A 308 -7.39 3.91 -10.62
N TRP A 309 -6.32 4.71 -10.54
CA TRP A 309 -6.15 5.92 -11.33
C TRP A 309 -5.71 5.61 -12.76
N ARG A 310 -6.41 6.20 -13.74
CA ARG A 310 -6.14 6.00 -15.17
C ARG A 310 -6.03 7.34 -15.90
N PRO A 311 -4.99 7.50 -16.74
CA PRO A 311 -3.88 6.54 -17.00
C PRO A 311 -2.78 6.57 -15.91
N GLU A 312 -2.83 7.46 -14.93
CA GLU A 312 -1.67 7.90 -14.13
C GLU A 312 -1.05 6.82 -13.24
N ALA A 313 -1.83 5.82 -12.82
CA ALA A 313 -1.33 4.69 -12.06
C ALA A 313 -1.17 3.42 -12.89
N GLU A 314 -1.48 3.43 -14.19
CA GLU A 314 -1.18 2.29 -15.06
C GLU A 314 0.33 2.15 -15.24
N MET A 315 0.82 0.91 -15.19
CA MET A 315 2.24 0.58 -15.44
C MET A 315 2.60 0.67 -16.92
N LEU A 316 2.47 1.86 -17.48
CA LEU A 316 2.92 2.23 -18.81
C LEU A 316 4.42 2.56 -18.79
N PRO A 317 5.15 2.45 -19.93
CA PRO A 317 6.57 2.80 -19.97
C PRO A 317 6.86 4.23 -19.46
N GLU A 318 5.97 5.17 -19.74
CA GLU A 318 6.04 6.58 -19.37
C GLU A 318 6.14 6.78 -17.85
N HIS A 319 5.46 5.91 -17.09
CA HIS A 319 5.35 5.95 -15.63
C HIS A 319 6.34 5.02 -14.93
N LEU A 320 6.82 3.97 -15.62
CA LEU A 320 7.63 2.90 -15.05
C LEU A 320 9.12 3.04 -15.33
N LEU A 321 9.52 3.34 -16.57
CA LEU A 321 10.92 3.38 -17.01
C LEU A 321 11.59 4.72 -16.63
N PRO A 322 12.93 4.85 -16.64
CA PRO A 322 13.60 6.11 -16.31
C PRO A 322 13.18 7.29 -17.19
N VAL A 323 13.20 8.51 -16.62
CA VAL A 323 12.88 9.77 -17.32
C VAL A 323 13.91 10.05 -18.41
N ARG A 324 13.45 10.46 -19.59
CA ARG A 324 14.28 10.99 -20.68
C ARG A 324 14.30 12.52 -20.68
N ALA A 325 15.17 13.11 -21.50
CA ALA A 325 15.13 14.55 -21.77
C ALA A 325 13.72 14.94 -22.26
N GLY A 326 12.97 15.69 -21.43
CA GLY A 326 11.55 15.99 -21.68
C GLY A 326 10.62 15.77 -20.49
N GLY A 327 11.08 15.07 -19.43
CA GLY A 327 10.37 15.00 -18.14
C GLY A 327 9.39 13.83 -17.97
N THR A 328 9.31 12.90 -18.92
CA THR A 328 8.56 11.64 -18.80
C THR A 328 9.43 10.44 -19.19
N GLY A 329 8.98 9.22 -18.86
CA GLY A 329 9.58 8.01 -19.43
C GLY A 329 9.27 7.85 -20.92
N PRO A 330 9.88 6.85 -21.60
CA PRO A 330 9.54 6.46 -22.96
C PRO A 330 8.05 6.32 -23.20
N THR A 331 7.56 6.63 -24.39
CA THR A 331 6.31 6.01 -24.85
C THR A 331 6.54 4.56 -25.29
N LEU A 332 5.48 3.76 -25.39
CA LEU A 332 5.59 2.40 -25.93
C LEU A 332 6.13 2.40 -27.38
N ALA A 333 5.75 3.41 -28.18
CA ALA A 333 6.24 3.58 -29.56
C ALA A 333 7.75 3.84 -29.60
N GLU A 334 8.24 4.71 -28.72
CA GLU A 334 9.68 4.96 -28.61
C GLU A 334 10.44 3.73 -28.11
N LEU A 335 9.85 2.96 -27.20
CA LEU A 335 10.45 1.74 -26.68
C LEU A 335 10.58 0.66 -27.77
N ALA A 336 9.75 0.69 -28.81
CA ALA A 336 9.84 -0.28 -29.91
C ALA A 336 11.16 -0.23 -30.68
N GLY A 337 11.90 0.89 -30.61
CA GLY A 337 13.25 1.01 -31.15
C GLY A 337 14.36 0.47 -30.24
N ASP A 338 14.05 0.09 -29.00
CA ASP A 338 14.96 -0.46 -28.00
C ASP A 338 14.57 -1.92 -27.70
N ALA A 339 15.22 -2.86 -28.36
CA ALA A 339 14.88 -4.28 -28.26
C ALA A 339 14.97 -4.82 -26.83
N ALA A 340 16.00 -4.43 -26.07
CA ALA A 340 16.22 -4.87 -24.70
C ALA A 340 15.18 -4.26 -23.75
N GLY A 341 14.95 -2.94 -23.87
CA GLY A 341 13.94 -2.23 -23.11
C GLY A 341 12.53 -2.75 -23.36
N LEU A 342 12.14 -2.96 -24.62
CA LEU A 342 10.83 -3.49 -24.99
C LEU A 342 10.62 -4.92 -24.51
N SER A 343 11.59 -5.81 -24.75
CA SER A 343 11.52 -7.21 -24.33
C SER A 343 11.34 -7.31 -22.81
N THR A 344 12.17 -6.58 -22.05
CA THR A 344 12.10 -6.55 -20.59
C THR A 344 10.78 -5.93 -20.09
N TYR A 345 10.32 -4.85 -20.71
CA TYR A 345 9.03 -4.22 -20.37
C TYR A 345 7.87 -5.16 -20.58
N LYS A 346 7.81 -5.86 -21.73
CA LYS A 346 6.74 -6.83 -22.02
C LYS A 346 6.66 -7.94 -20.97
N VAL A 347 7.82 -8.50 -20.58
CA VAL A 347 7.88 -9.53 -19.52
C VAL A 347 7.39 -8.99 -18.18
N VAL A 348 7.87 -7.82 -17.75
CA VAL A 348 7.43 -7.20 -16.49
C VAL A 348 5.94 -6.85 -16.53
N ARG A 349 5.45 -6.29 -17.64
CA ARG A 349 4.06 -5.89 -17.81
C ARG A 349 3.11 -7.08 -17.79
N ALA A 350 3.43 -8.16 -18.52
CA ALA A 350 2.61 -9.37 -18.56
C ALA A 350 2.43 -9.96 -17.15
N VAL A 351 3.50 -9.98 -16.35
CA VAL A 351 3.48 -10.47 -14.97
C VAL A 351 2.76 -9.49 -14.04
N ALA A 352 3.00 -8.19 -14.17
CA ALA A 352 2.35 -7.16 -13.37
C ALA A 352 0.82 -7.13 -13.54
N GLU A 353 0.30 -7.53 -14.71
CA GLU A 353 -1.14 -7.71 -14.91
C GLU A 353 -1.72 -8.86 -14.11
N VAL A 354 -0.94 -9.87 -13.74
CA VAL A 354 -1.41 -10.87 -12.79
C VAL A 354 -1.28 -10.34 -11.36
N GLU A 355 -0.13 -9.76 -11.04
CA GLU A 355 0.28 -9.45 -9.67
C GLU A 355 -0.39 -8.21 -9.09
N ALA A 356 -0.29 -7.09 -9.80
CA ALA A 356 -0.84 -5.81 -9.39
C ALA A 356 -1.85 -5.29 -10.42
N VAL A 357 -2.51 -6.22 -11.12
CA VAL A 357 -3.56 -5.95 -12.12
C VAL A 357 -3.17 -4.92 -13.20
N GLY A 358 -1.87 -4.68 -13.40
CA GLY A 358 -1.31 -3.72 -14.37
C GLY A 358 -1.25 -2.28 -13.87
N TYR A 359 -1.53 -2.03 -12.58
CA TYR A 359 -1.59 -0.70 -11.98
C TYR A 359 -0.72 -0.62 -10.72
N PHE A 360 0.03 0.46 -10.55
CA PHE A 360 0.80 0.72 -9.33
C PHE A 360 -0.10 0.84 -8.10
N ASP A 361 -1.34 1.29 -8.29
CA ASP A 361 -2.34 1.46 -7.23
C ASP A 361 -3.37 0.30 -7.14
N GLY A 362 -3.07 -0.83 -7.81
CA GLY A 362 -3.71 -2.13 -7.58
C GLY A 362 -3.07 -2.86 -6.40
N LEU A 363 -3.54 -2.56 -5.18
CA LEU A 363 -3.04 -3.11 -3.92
C LEU A 363 -4.03 -4.13 -3.33
N ASN A 364 -3.51 -5.09 -2.58
CA ASN A 364 -4.32 -5.90 -1.66
C ASN A 364 -3.80 -5.83 -0.22
N GLY A 365 -4.70 -5.95 0.74
CA GLY A 365 -4.36 -6.08 2.16
C GLY A 365 -5.28 -7.03 2.91
N TYR A 366 -5.92 -7.95 2.19
CA TYR A 366 -6.98 -8.80 2.72
C TYR A 366 -6.52 -10.22 3.10
N ASP A 367 -5.27 -10.60 2.82
CA ASP A 367 -4.76 -11.96 2.93
C ASP A 367 -3.65 -12.05 4.02
N PRO A 368 -2.95 -13.19 4.20
CA PRO A 368 -1.87 -13.34 5.18
C PRO A 368 -0.64 -12.45 4.96
N ALA A 369 -0.60 -11.67 3.86
CA ALA A 369 0.54 -10.83 3.50
C ALA A 369 0.42 -9.36 3.96
N PHE A 370 -0.71 -8.98 4.57
CA PHE A 370 -1.02 -7.67 5.17
C PHE A 370 -1.12 -6.51 4.17
N ILE A 371 -0.10 -6.30 3.36
CA ILE A 371 -0.15 -5.38 2.23
C ILE A 371 0.78 -5.89 1.14
N SER A 372 0.29 -5.86 -0.09
CA SER A 372 1.04 -6.25 -1.27
C SER A 372 0.91 -5.18 -2.35
N LEU A 373 2.02 -4.82 -3.00
CA LEU A 373 2.06 -3.76 -4.02
C LEU A 373 3.17 -3.94 -5.06
N GLY A 374 3.08 -3.18 -6.15
CA GLY A 374 4.10 -3.12 -7.19
C GLY A 374 4.08 -4.29 -8.19
N PRO A 375 4.94 -4.28 -9.22
CA PRO A 375 4.89 -5.21 -10.35
C PRO A 375 4.97 -6.69 -9.98
N CYS A 376 5.58 -7.00 -8.83
CA CYS A 376 5.72 -8.35 -8.30
C CYS A 376 4.79 -8.66 -7.12
N HIS A 377 3.88 -7.74 -6.76
CA HIS A 377 3.07 -7.82 -5.54
C HIS A 377 3.91 -8.07 -4.28
N TRP A 378 4.96 -7.27 -4.07
CA TRP A 378 5.85 -7.42 -2.92
C TRP A 378 5.08 -7.29 -1.62
N THR A 379 5.14 -8.34 -0.80
CA THR A 379 4.36 -8.45 0.44
C THR A 379 5.11 -7.87 1.63
N ALA A 380 4.38 -7.33 2.62
CA ALA A 380 4.95 -6.96 3.91
C ALA A 380 5.46 -8.18 4.69
N GLY A 381 4.91 -9.36 4.46
CA GLY A 381 5.36 -10.60 5.08
C GLY A 381 4.43 -11.74 4.68
N ALA A 382 4.53 -12.86 5.38
CA ALA A 382 3.54 -13.93 5.30
C ALA A 382 3.30 -14.49 6.70
N ALA A 383 2.06 -14.47 7.16
CA ALA A 383 1.70 -15.03 8.46
C ALA A 383 1.62 -16.56 8.41
N SER A 384 2.10 -17.22 9.47
CA SER A 384 1.96 -18.67 9.65
C SER A 384 0.53 -19.10 10.00
N GLY A 385 -0.32 -18.17 10.44
CA GLY A 385 -1.73 -18.38 10.75
C GLY A 385 -2.43 -17.07 11.11
N PRO A 386 -3.77 -17.08 11.31
CA PRO A 386 -4.57 -15.87 11.55
C PRO A 386 -4.53 -15.36 12.99
N ALA A 387 -3.97 -16.13 13.94
CA ALA A 387 -3.93 -15.74 15.34
C ALA A 387 -3.04 -14.51 15.56
N ALA A 388 -3.45 -13.62 16.46
CA ALA A 388 -2.72 -12.39 16.80
C ALA A 388 -1.23 -12.60 17.11
N GLY A 389 -0.88 -13.72 17.75
CA GLY A 389 0.50 -14.08 18.10
C GLY A 389 1.23 -14.95 17.06
N ALA A 390 0.58 -15.29 15.93
CA ALA A 390 1.22 -16.08 14.88
C ALA A 390 2.38 -15.31 14.25
N SER A 391 3.45 -16.05 13.93
CA SER A 391 4.66 -15.47 13.35
C SER A 391 4.41 -14.90 11.95
N VAL A 392 5.14 -13.84 11.62
CA VAL A 392 5.18 -13.25 10.28
C VAL A 392 6.60 -13.39 9.73
N ASP A 393 6.73 -13.89 8.51
CA ASP A 393 8.02 -13.97 7.83
C ASP A 393 8.46 -12.61 7.28
N ALA A 394 9.78 -12.45 7.06
CA ALA A 394 10.33 -11.29 6.36
C ALA A 394 9.73 -11.14 4.95
N GLY A 395 9.40 -9.90 4.58
CA GLY A 395 8.68 -9.58 3.34
C GLY A 395 9.55 -8.91 2.28
N GLU A 396 9.18 -9.09 1.01
CA GLU A 396 9.87 -8.46 -0.12
C GLU A 396 9.60 -6.94 -0.20
N LEU A 397 8.48 -6.45 0.35
CA LEU A 397 8.19 -5.02 0.41
C LEU A 397 9.31 -4.28 1.16
N TRP A 398 9.78 -4.85 2.28
CA TRP A 398 10.85 -4.26 3.06
C TRP A 398 12.20 -4.35 2.34
N GLY A 399 12.43 -5.40 1.54
CA GLY A 399 13.61 -5.48 0.67
C GLY A 399 13.63 -4.38 -0.40
N PHE A 400 12.48 -4.14 -1.04
CA PHE A 400 12.31 -3.00 -1.96
C PHE A 400 12.50 -1.66 -1.25
N LEU A 401 11.96 -1.49 -0.04
CA LEU A 401 12.12 -0.25 0.73
C LEU A 401 13.57 -0.03 1.18
N SER A 402 14.34 -1.09 1.46
CA SER A 402 15.78 -1.00 1.70
C SER A 402 16.52 -0.50 0.46
N TYR A 403 16.18 -1.02 -0.73
CA TYR A 403 16.70 -0.54 -2.00
C TYR A 403 16.36 0.94 -2.21
N LEU A 404 15.08 1.30 -2.09
CA LEU A 404 14.59 2.67 -2.26
C LEU A 404 15.30 3.65 -1.33
N LYS A 405 15.45 3.31 -0.04
CA LYS A 405 16.16 4.16 0.94
C LYS A 405 17.59 4.45 0.51
N ALA A 406 18.27 3.48 -0.11
CA ALA A 406 19.66 3.64 -0.55
C ALA A 406 19.79 4.45 -1.85
N VAL A 407 18.89 4.26 -2.82
CA VAL A 407 19.04 4.86 -4.17
C VAL A 407 18.18 6.10 -4.40
N ASP A 408 17.19 6.34 -3.56
CA ASP A 408 16.30 7.50 -3.59
C ASP A 408 15.73 7.78 -2.17
N PRO A 409 16.57 8.28 -1.25
CA PRO A 409 16.17 8.53 0.14
C PRO A 409 15.05 9.57 0.25
N ALA A 410 14.92 10.48 -0.71
CA ALA A 410 13.84 11.47 -0.75
C ALA A 410 12.49 10.80 -1.04
N ALA A 411 12.43 9.92 -2.05
CA ALA A 411 11.23 9.13 -2.31
C ALA A 411 10.90 8.18 -1.16
N PHE A 412 11.91 7.56 -0.52
CA PHE A 412 11.70 6.77 0.70
C PHE A 412 11.08 7.60 1.83
N ALA A 413 11.64 8.78 2.12
CA ALA A 413 11.15 9.67 3.14
C ALA A 413 9.72 10.13 2.85
N GLN A 414 9.39 10.46 1.60
CA GLN A 414 8.05 10.87 1.19
C GLN A 414 7.03 9.72 1.25
N ALA A 415 7.41 8.51 0.83
CA ALA A 415 6.51 7.36 0.75
C ALA A 415 6.21 6.77 2.14
N VAL A 416 7.25 6.54 2.96
CA VAL A 416 7.11 5.79 4.23
C VAL A 416 7.90 6.40 5.40
N GLY A 417 9.09 6.96 5.15
CA GLY A 417 10.03 7.35 6.22
C GLY A 417 9.47 8.42 7.15
N ARG A 418 8.83 9.47 6.58
CA ARG A 418 8.20 10.55 7.36
C ARG A 418 7.04 10.09 8.23
N PHE A 419 6.50 8.89 7.99
CA PHE A 419 5.43 8.29 8.78
C PHE A 419 5.96 7.35 9.88
N GLY A 420 7.26 7.40 10.17
CA GLY A 420 7.87 6.64 11.26
C GLY A 420 8.04 5.16 10.94
N VAL A 421 8.30 4.83 9.67
CA VAL A 421 8.61 3.44 9.24
C VAL A 421 10.01 3.42 8.62
N GLY A 422 10.85 2.55 9.17
CA GLY A 422 12.19 2.26 8.67
C GLY A 422 12.31 0.82 8.16
N VAL A 423 13.53 0.47 7.79
CA VAL A 423 13.93 -0.89 7.42
C VAL A 423 15.01 -1.39 8.38
N ALA A 424 15.01 -2.68 8.66
CA ALA A 424 15.93 -3.30 9.61
C ALA A 424 17.35 -3.48 9.05
N THR A 425 17.44 -3.76 7.75
CA THR A 425 18.69 -4.02 7.05
C THR A 425 18.80 -3.06 5.88
N ASP A 426 19.89 -2.29 5.82
CA ASP A 426 20.17 -1.40 4.70
C ASP A 426 20.59 -2.20 3.45
N TRP A 427 20.44 -1.59 2.27
CA TRP A 427 20.77 -2.25 0.99
C TRP A 427 22.26 -2.55 0.81
N GLY A 428 23.14 -1.69 1.35
CA GLY A 428 24.58 -1.77 1.06
C GLY A 428 24.89 -1.44 -0.40
N GLN A 429 25.93 -2.07 -0.97
CA GLN A 429 26.38 -1.79 -2.35
C GLN A 429 25.53 -2.51 -3.42
N ASN A 430 25.19 -3.78 -3.19
CA ASN A 430 24.55 -4.66 -4.17
C ASN A 430 23.34 -5.45 -3.61
N GLY A 431 22.89 -5.12 -2.39
CA GLY A 431 21.76 -5.81 -1.76
C GLY A 431 22.11 -7.11 -1.05
N GLN A 432 23.40 -7.46 -0.90
CA GLN A 432 23.83 -8.74 -0.29
C GLN A 432 23.14 -9.05 1.04
N GLU A 433 23.03 -8.07 1.93
CA GLU A 433 22.52 -8.24 3.29
C GLU A 433 21.00 -8.51 3.35
N VAL A 434 20.26 -8.10 2.32
CA VAL A 434 18.82 -8.35 2.17
C VAL A 434 18.52 -9.47 1.18
N PHE A 435 19.54 -10.06 0.57
CA PHE A 435 19.38 -11.09 -0.45
C PHE A 435 19.24 -12.48 0.19
N LEU A 436 18.23 -13.23 -0.24
CA LEU A 436 18.02 -14.63 0.13
C LEU A 436 18.54 -15.53 -0.99
N PRO A 437 19.77 -16.08 -0.90
CA PRO A 437 20.44 -16.68 -2.06
C PRO A 437 19.73 -17.93 -2.59
N GLY A 438 19.18 -18.75 -1.70
CA GLY A 438 18.46 -19.97 -2.08
C GLY A 438 17.12 -19.73 -2.78
N GLN A 439 16.64 -18.49 -2.86
CA GLN A 439 15.40 -18.11 -3.58
C GLN A 439 15.59 -16.89 -4.47
N ARG A 440 16.82 -16.39 -4.66
CA ARG A 440 17.18 -15.21 -5.47
C ARG A 440 16.17 -14.06 -5.37
N LYS A 441 15.82 -13.69 -4.13
CA LYS A 441 14.86 -12.61 -3.82
C LYS A 441 15.37 -11.77 -2.66
N TYR A 442 14.83 -10.56 -2.51
CA TYR A 442 15.26 -9.61 -1.49
C TYR A 442 14.20 -9.43 -0.41
N VAL A 443 14.54 -9.68 0.84
CA VAL A 443 13.63 -9.60 1.99
C VAL A 443 14.25 -8.82 3.13
N SER A 444 13.41 -8.10 3.87
CA SER A 444 13.82 -7.39 5.08
C SER A 444 12.66 -7.32 6.06
N ARG A 445 12.79 -6.50 7.10
CA ARG A 445 11.78 -6.31 8.15
C ARG A 445 11.58 -4.82 8.45
N PRO A 446 10.37 -4.40 8.88
CA PRO A 446 10.12 -3.02 9.23
C PRO A 446 10.73 -2.68 10.60
N THR A 447 11.14 -1.43 10.74
CA THR A 447 11.52 -0.84 12.03
C THR A 447 10.63 0.36 12.35
N VAL A 448 10.45 0.62 13.64
CA VAL A 448 9.67 1.75 14.15
C VAL A 448 10.48 2.51 15.20
N PRO A 449 10.25 3.82 15.38
CA PRO A 449 10.94 4.58 16.42
C PRO A 449 10.61 4.05 17.83
N GLN A 450 11.50 4.33 18.76
CA GLN A 450 11.27 4.12 20.19
C GLN A 450 11.72 5.37 20.96
N GLU A 451 11.18 5.56 22.17
CA GLU A 451 11.50 6.72 22.99
C GLU A 451 13.01 6.77 23.31
N ASN A 452 13.66 7.88 22.95
CA ASN A 452 15.08 8.16 23.24
C ASN A 452 16.06 7.06 22.80
N GLY A 453 15.82 6.43 21.65
CA GLY A 453 16.70 5.37 21.16
C GLY A 453 16.67 5.19 19.64
N PRO A 454 17.54 4.30 19.10
CA PRO A 454 17.52 3.97 17.68
C PRO A 454 16.19 3.30 17.31
N MET A 455 15.88 3.28 16.01
CA MET A 455 14.77 2.49 15.47
C MET A 455 14.83 1.05 15.98
N ARG A 456 13.70 0.51 16.47
CA ARG A 456 13.59 -0.89 16.89
C ARG A 456 12.92 -1.74 15.82
N LEU A 457 13.24 -3.03 15.79
CA LEU A 457 12.52 -4.00 14.98
C LEU A 457 11.05 -4.08 15.41
N LEU A 458 10.12 -4.02 14.45
CA LEU A 458 8.72 -4.32 14.73
C LEU A 458 8.58 -5.82 15.03
N PRO A 459 7.91 -6.22 16.14
CA PRO A 459 7.68 -7.63 16.41
C PRO A 459 6.98 -8.33 15.25
N GLN A 460 7.50 -9.49 14.85
CA GLN A 460 7.07 -10.25 13.67
C GLN A 460 5.84 -11.11 14.00
N VAL A 461 4.74 -10.46 14.39
CA VAL A 461 3.47 -11.12 14.73
C VAL A 461 2.30 -10.43 14.04
N VAL A 462 1.23 -11.19 13.76
CA VAL A 462 0.02 -10.70 13.07
C VAL A 462 -0.49 -9.41 13.70
N ALA A 463 -0.58 -9.36 15.02
CA ALA A 463 -1.17 -8.22 15.73
C ALA A 463 -0.38 -6.91 15.58
N GLU A 464 0.91 -6.95 15.23
CA GLU A 464 1.69 -5.75 14.94
C GLU A 464 1.60 -5.35 13.46
N PHE A 465 1.51 -6.34 12.57
CA PHE A 465 1.45 -6.10 11.13
C PHE A 465 0.06 -5.67 10.63
N ASP A 466 -1.00 -5.94 11.41
CA ASP A 466 -2.36 -5.52 11.06
C ASP A 466 -2.53 -4.00 10.89
N VAL A 467 -1.62 -3.21 11.44
CA VAL A 467 -1.60 -1.76 11.21
C VAL A 467 -1.44 -1.42 9.71
N PHE A 468 -0.66 -2.22 8.96
CA PHE A 468 -0.37 -1.95 7.55
C PHE A 468 -1.56 -2.26 6.62
N ARG A 469 -2.50 -3.09 7.06
CA ARG A 469 -3.76 -3.35 6.33
C ARG A 469 -4.89 -2.39 6.73
N GLY A 470 -4.68 -1.52 7.72
CA GLY A 470 -5.65 -0.47 8.08
C GLY A 470 -5.87 0.52 6.93
N TRP A 471 -7.07 1.10 6.84
CA TRP A 471 -7.47 1.92 5.69
C TRP A 471 -6.58 3.14 5.47
N HIS A 472 -6.08 3.76 6.54
CA HIS A 472 -5.14 4.88 6.43
C HIS A 472 -3.77 4.47 5.88
N TRP A 473 -3.24 3.29 6.28
CA TRP A 473 -1.99 2.78 5.72
C TRP A 473 -2.16 2.31 4.28
N PHE A 474 -3.27 1.66 3.97
CA PHE A 474 -3.62 1.29 2.61
C PHE A 474 -3.67 2.52 1.69
N TYR A 475 -4.35 3.59 2.11
CA TYR A 475 -4.38 4.87 1.41
C TYR A 475 -2.98 5.49 1.25
N ARG A 476 -2.13 5.47 2.29
CA ARG A 476 -0.74 5.98 2.19
C ARG A 476 0.08 5.24 1.15
N PHE A 477 0.05 3.91 1.14
CA PHE A 477 0.76 3.13 0.12
C PHE A 477 0.18 3.40 -1.27
N GLN A 478 -1.14 3.51 -1.39
CA GLN A 478 -1.80 3.86 -2.64
C GLN A 478 -1.40 5.26 -3.14
N MET A 479 -1.29 6.26 -2.27
CA MET A 479 -0.85 7.59 -2.66
C MET A 479 0.65 7.64 -2.96
N ALA A 480 1.47 6.85 -2.27
CA ALA A 480 2.88 6.69 -2.62
C ALA A 480 3.00 6.13 -4.05
N THR A 481 2.23 5.11 -4.41
CA THR A 481 2.24 4.55 -5.76
C THR A 481 1.63 5.48 -6.80
N ARG A 482 0.64 6.31 -6.44
CA ARG A 482 0.03 7.30 -7.34
C ARG A 482 0.84 8.58 -7.55
N THR A 483 1.59 9.05 -6.56
CA THR A 483 2.15 10.42 -6.59
C THR A 483 3.66 10.52 -6.40
N VAL A 484 4.33 9.49 -5.87
CA VAL A 484 5.79 9.54 -5.64
C VAL A 484 6.49 8.88 -6.83
N GLU A 485 7.00 9.71 -7.73
CA GLU A 485 7.65 9.25 -8.97
C GLU A 485 8.84 8.32 -8.71
N GLY A 486 9.73 8.70 -7.80
CA GLY A 486 10.86 7.85 -7.39
C GLY A 486 10.41 6.49 -6.84
N PHE A 487 9.28 6.44 -6.12
CA PHE A 487 8.71 5.20 -5.61
C PHE A 487 8.31 4.26 -6.76
N ARG A 488 7.61 4.76 -7.79
CA ARG A 488 7.22 3.97 -8.97
C ARG A 488 8.42 3.55 -9.82
N ARG A 489 9.31 4.48 -10.16
CA ARG A 489 10.42 4.20 -11.08
C ARG A 489 11.43 3.23 -10.47
N ARG A 490 11.64 3.25 -9.14
CA ARG A 490 12.49 2.24 -8.50
C ARG A 490 11.86 0.84 -8.47
N MET A 491 10.56 0.70 -8.69
CA MET A 491 9.94 -0.62 -8.87
C MET A 491 10.42 -1.30 -10.16
N TRP A 492 10.66 -0.54 -11.24
CA TRP A 492 11.24 -1.05 -12.48
C TRP A 492 12.61 -1.68 -12.25
N HIS A 493 13.46 -0.98 -11.50
CA HIS A 493 14.81 -1.46 -11.18
C HIS A 493 14.73 -2.76 -10.39
N MET A 494 13.88 -2.81 -9.36
CA MET A 494 13.74 -3.99 -8.52
C MET A 494 13.15 -5.20 -9.26
N ALA A 495 12.22 -4.97 -10.21
CA ALA A 495 11.72 -6.02 -11.10
C ALA A 495 12.84 -6.58 -12.00
N ARG A 496 13.66 -5.70 -12.59
CA ARG A 496 14.82 -6.09 -13.41
C ARG A 496 15.88 -6.84 -12.60
N LEU A 497 16.20 -6.40 -11.37
CA LEU A 497 17.10 -7.11 -10.45
C LEU A 497 16.63 -8.55 -10.24
N ARG A 498 15.34 -8.74 -9.95
CA ARG A 498 14.77 -10.08 -9.77
C ARG A 498 14.86 -10.93 -11.04
N ILE A 499 14.55 -10.37 -12.21
CA ILE A 499 14.66 -11.09 -13.49
C ILE A 499 16.11 -11.51 -13.75
N ARG A 500 17.07 -10.58 -13.60
CA ARG A 500 18.50 -10.86 -13.72
C ARG A 500 18.90 -12.00 -12.78
N ASP A 501 18.57 -11.90 -11.50
CA ASP A 501 19.06 -12.88 -10.52
C ASP A 501 18.47 -14.27 -10.79
N ILE A 502 17.20 -14.37 -11.17
CA ILE A 502 16.62 -15.63 -11.66
C ILE A 502 17.38 -16.13 -12.89
N ALA A 503 17.54 -15.29 -13.91
CA ALA A 503 18.18 -15.62 -15.17
C ALA A 503 19.64 -16.09 -14.99
N GLU A 504 20.40 -15.44 -14.11
CA GLU A 504 21.80 -15.76 -13.80
C GLU A 504 21.97 -16.93 -12.83
N THR A 505 20.87 -17.50 -12.32
CA THR A 505 20.93 -18.67 -11.44
C THR A 505 21.54 -19.87 -12.17
N PRO A 506 22.58 -20.52 -11.61
CA PRO A 506 23.11 -21.76 -12.16
C PRO A 506 22.03 -22.82 -12.34
N TRP A 507 22.09 -23.57 -13.44
CA TRP A 507 21.17 -24.69 -13.65
C TRP A 507 21.39 -25.77 -12.58
N ASP A 508 22.64 -26.14 -12.37
CA ASP A 508 23.05 -27.15 -11.39
C ASP A 508 23.72 -26.52 -10.16
N GLY A 509 23.80 -27.31 -9.09
CA GLY A 509 24.53 -26.94 -7.89
C GLY A 509 26.05 -27.08 -8.04
N PRO A 510 26.83 -26.44 -7.15
CA PRO A 510 28.29 -26.51 -7.19
C PRO A 510 28.88 -27.83 -6.68
N ALA A 511 28.06 -28.72 -6.10
CA ALA A 511 28.52 -29.95 -5.46
C ALA A 511 28.80 -31.10 -6.45
N GLY A 512 28.37 -30.98 -7.70
CA GLY A 512 28.55 -31.99 -8.75
C GLY A 512 28.99 -31.37 -10.08
N PRO A 513 29.37 -32.20 -11.07
CA PRO A 513 29.66 -31.70 -12.41
C PRO A 513 28.38 -31.08 -13.01
N PRO A 514 28.49 -29.99 -13.79
CA PRO A 514 27.34 -29.38 -14.42
C PRO A 514 26.76 -30.32 -15.48
N THR A 515 25.42 -30.40 -15.56
CA THR A 515 24.69 -31.13 -16.60
C THR A 515 25.11 -30.63 -17.98
N TRP A 516 25.29 -29.31 -18.12
CA TRP A 516 25.80 -28.71 -19.34
C TRP A 516 26.90 -27.69 -19.08
N THR A 517 27.92 -27.75 -19.94
CA THR A 517 28.87 -26.66 -20.16
C THR A 517 28.55 -25.98 -21.48
N ILE A 518 28.65 -24.66 -21.50
CA ILE A 518 28.35 -23.84 -22.68
C ILE A 518 29.48 -22.82 -22.89
N PRO A 519 29.63 -22.26 -24.11
CA PRO A 519 30.61 -21.23 -24.37
C PRO A 519 30.49 -20.06 -23.38
N ASP A 520 31.62 -19.61 -22.84
CA ASP A 520 31.65 -18.47 -21.94
C ASP A 520 31.81 -17.17 -22.74
N PRO A 521 30.79 -16.27 -22.75
CA PRO A 521 30.92 -14.99 -23.44
C PRO A 521 31.98 -14.08 -22.81
N GLU A 522 32.35 -14.30 -21.54
CA GLU A 522 33.36 -13.50 -20.82
C GLU A 522 34.79 -14.05 -20.98
N ALA A 523 34.93 -15.30 -21.45
CA ALA A 523 36.22 -15.95 -21.66
C ALA A 523 36.25 -16.64 -23.04
N PRO A 524 36.69 -15.94 -24.10
CA PRO A 524 36.73 -16.49 -25.46
C PRO A 524 37.52 -17.81 -25.54
N GLY A 525 36.87 -18.87 -26.01
CA GLY A 525 37.44 -20.24 -26.05
C GLY A 525 37.28 -21.05 -24.77
N GLY A 526 36.81 -20.43 -23.68
CA GLY A 526 36.42 -21.07 -22.44
C GLY A 526 34.96 -21.56 -22.43
N THR A 527 34.63 -22.38 -21.44
CA THR A 527 33.26 -22.81 -21.15
C THR A 527 32.90 -22.53 -19.71
N ARG A 528 31.60 -22.36 -19.46
CA ARG A 528 31.01 -22.20 -18.13
C ARG A 528 29.81 -23.12 -17.93
N PRO A 529 29.43 -23.42 -16.68
CA PRO A 529 28.16 -24.07 -16.39
C PRO A 529 26.96 -23.27 -16.96
N ALA A 530 25.95 -24.00 -17.42
CA ALA A 530 24.68 -23.40 -17.85
C ALA A 530 23.95 -22.72 -16.67
N ARG A 531 23.24 -21.64 -16.98
CA ARG A 531 22.34 -20.87 -16.13
C ARG A 531 20.91 -20.99 -16.66
N ILE A 532 19.91 -20.58 -15.89
CA ILE A 532 18.50 -20.62 -16.32
C ILE A 532 18.30 -19.91 -17.66
N LYS A 533 18.94 -18.75 -17.86
CA LYS A 533 18.86 -17.98 -19.11
C LYS A 533 19.43 -18.67 -20.34
N ASP A 534 20.26 -19.69 -20.17
CA ASP A 534 20.82 -20.44 -21.29
C ASP A 534 19.87 -21.57 -21.74
N VAL A 535 19.07 -22.09 -20.81
CA VAL A 535 18.07 -23.14 -21.05
C VAL A 535 16.79 -22.53 -21.62
N ILE A 536 16.29 -21.47 -20.97
CA ILE A 536 15.05 -20.76 -21.34
C ILE A 536 15.40 -19.36 -21.79
N THR A 537 15.12 -19.05 -23.06
CA THR A 537 15.67 -17.88 -23.74
C THR A 537 14.61 -17.01 -24.43
N SER A 538 13.36 -17.47 -24.47
CA SER A 538 12.25 -16.72 -25.04
C SER A 538 11.62 -15.76 -24.03
N GLU A 539 11.00 -14.68 -24.53
CA GLU A 539 10.23 -13.76 -23.68
C GLU A 539 9.13 -14.51 -22.92
N ARG A 540 8.43 -15.41 -23.63
CA ARG A 540 7.33 -16.21 -23.08
C ARG A 540 7.82 -17.15 -21.97
N GLY A 541 8.89 -17.91 -22.22
CA GLY A 541 9.45 -18.83 -21.24
C GLY A 541 9.94 -18.11 -19.99
N LEU A 542 10.69 -17.03 -20.15
CA LEU A 542 11.20 -16.30 -18.99
C LEU A 542 10.07 -15.61 -18.21
N ALA A 543 9.02 -15.11 -18.87
CA ALA A 543 7.86 -14.56 -18.17
C ALA A 543 7.12 -15.60 -17.33
N LEU A 544 7.01 -16.85 -17.80
CA LEU A 544 6.45 -17.95 -17.02
C LEU A 544 7.30 -18.28 -15.79
N VAL A 545 8.63 -18.42 -15.97
CA VAL A 545 9.56 -18.66 -14.86
C VAL A 545 9.48 -17.51 -13.86
N TYR A 546 9.49 -16.26 -14.32
CA TYR A 546 9.41 -15.08 -13.47
C TYR A 546 8.09 -15.03 -12.68
N ARG A 547 6.95 -15.26 -13.35
CA ARG A 547 5.64 -15.31 -12.70
C ARG A 547 5.56 -16.41 -11.66
N TRP A 548 6.01 -17.62 -12.01
CA TRP A 548 6.01 -18.75 -11.09
C TRP A 548 6.91 -18.48 -9.89
N HIS A 549 8.10 -17.92 -10.14
CA HIS A 549 9.04 -17.55 -9.09
C HIS A 549 8.46 -16.52 -8.11
N ILE A 550 7.61 -15.58 -8.58
CA ILE A 550 6.91 -14.67 -7.66
C ILE A 550 5.97 -15.43 -6.73
N LYS A 551 5.13 -16.33 -7.28
CA LYS A 551 4.13 -17.06 -6.49
C LYS A 551 4.76 -18.12 -5.57
N ARG A 552 5.77 -18.83 -6.05
CA ARG A 552 6.47 -19.93 -5.36
C ARG A 552 7.96 -19.91 -5.73
N PRO A 553 8.78 -19.05 -5.10
CA PRO A 553 10.20 -18.90 -5.45
C PRO A 553 10.96 -20.23 -5.49
N ALA A 554 10.77 -21.05 -4.46
CA ALA A 554 11.41 -22.36 -4.28
C ALA A 554 11.13 -23.36 -5.42
N ASN A 555 10.09 -23.15 -6.23
CA ASN A 555 9.81 -24.02 -7.38
C ASN A 555 10.78 -23.77 -8.53
N MET A 556 11.18 -22.51 -8.74
CA MET A 556 12.01 -22.06 -9.85
C MET A 556 13.48 -21.85 -9.46
N VAL A 557 13.73 -21.48 -8.21
CA VAL A 557 15.07 -21.33 -7.63
C VAL A 557 15.06 -21.93 -6.23
N ALA A 558 15.96 -22.87 -5.96
CA ALA A 558 16.09 -23.50 -4.64
C ALA A 558 17.55 -23.59 -4.18
N GLY A 559 17.75 -23.68 -2.87
CA GLY A 559 19.01 -24.17 -2.31
C GLY A 559 19.17 -25.67 -2.53
N GLY A 560 20.35 -26.19 -2.20
CA GLY A 560 20.67 -27.61 -2.32
C GLY A 560 19.94 -28.52 -1.33
N PRO A 561 20.06 -29.85 -1.52
CA PRO A 561 19.56 -30.84 -0.57
C PRO A 561 20.28 -30.73 0.77
N ALA A 562 19.66 -31.26 1.83
CA ALA A 562 20.24 -31.24 3.18
C ALA A 562 21.54 -32.03 3.32
N THR A 563 21.85 -32.88 2.36
CA THR A 563 23.09 -33.65 2.27
C THR A 563 24.31 -32.81 1.84
N GLU A 564 24.10 -31.64 1.24
CA GLU A 564 25.20 -30.73 0.89
C GLU A 564 25.64 -29.87 2.09
N PRO A 565 26.94 -29.53 2.20
CA PRO A 565 27.43 -28.56 3.19
C PRO A 565 26.66 -27.25 3.15
N VAL A 566 26.46 -26.61 4.30
CA VAL A 566 25.66 -25.36 4.40
C VAL A 566 26.17 -24.26 3.46
N ALA A 567 27.49 -24.15 3.26
CA ALA A 567 28.10 -23.17 2.37
C ALA A 567 27.68 -23.36 0.90
N THR A 568 27.58 -24.60 0.42
CA THR A 568 27.16 -24.91 -0.96
C THR A 568 25.64 -24.99 -1.09
N ARG A 569 24.98 -25.52 -0.06
CA ARG A 569 23.52 -25.69 -0.01
C ARG A 569 22.78 -24.35 -0.09
N ARG A 570 23.34 -23.28 0.47
CA ARG A 570 22.70 -21.95 0.45
C ARG A 570 22.71 -21.31 -0.93
N LEU A 571 23.59 -21.74 -1.84
CA LEU A 571 23.67 -21.20 -3.19
C LEU A 571 22.46 -21.65 -4.02
N GLY A 572 21.73 -20.66 -4.54
CA GLY A 572 20.56 -20.89 -5.39
C GLY A 572 20.95 -21.52 -6.73
N ARG A 573 20.15 -22.51 -7.15
CA ARG A 573 20.21 -23.20 -8.44
C ARG A 573 18.80 -23.35 -9.02
N ALA A 574 18.66 -23.80 -10.27
CA ALA A 574 17.36 -24.08 -10.86
C ALA A 574 16.55 -25.01 -9.94
N GLY A 575 15.30 -24.62 -9.68
CA GLY A 575 14.44 -25.26 -8.71
C GLY A 575 13.89 -26.60 -9.21
N PRO A 576 13.36 -27.44 -8.31
CA PRO A 576 12.94 -28.80 -8.64
C PRO A 576 11.81 -28.84 -9.68
N GLN A 577 10.90 -27.87 -9.68
CA GLN A 577 9.80 -27.88 -10.65
C GLN A 577 10.26 -27.41 -12.03
N LEU A 578 11.31 -26.57 -12.08
CA LEU A 578 11.94 -26.17 -13.34
C LEU A 578 12.69 -27.34 -13.97
N HIS A 579 13.49 -28.07 -13.18
CA HIS A 579 14.13 -29.32 -13.62
C HIS A 579 13.11 -30.35 -14.09
N THR A 580 12.05 -30.59 -13.31
CA THR A 580 11.03 -31.59 -13.69
C THR A 580 10.32 -31.21 -15.00
N ALA A 581 10.02 -29.92 -15.23
CA ALA A 581 9.44 -29.48 -16.49
C ALA A 581 10.40 -29.72 -17.68
N PHE A 582 11.70 -29.49 -17.47
CA PHE A 582 12.72 -29.83 -18.46
C PHE A 582 12.79 -31.34 -18.72
N ASP A 583 12.86 -32.16 -17.67
CA ASP A 583 13.00 -33.62 -17.80
C ASP A 583 11.79 -34.23 -18.54
N GLU A 584 10.58 -33.74 -18.25
CA GLU A 584 9.36 -34.14 -18.97
C GLU A 584 9.45 -33.74 -20.46
N ALA A 585 9.87 -32.52 -20.78
CA ALA A 585 10.03 -32.07 -22.16
C ALA A 585 11.12 -32.85 -22.92
N ALA A 586 12.25 -33.12 -22.26
CA ALA A 586 13.36 -33.87 -22.82
C ALA A 586 12.97 -35.32 -23.11
N LYS A 587 12.16 -35.93 -22.25
CA LYS A 587 11.62 -37.26 -22.47
C LYS A 587 10.61 -37.31 -23.61
N ASP A 588 9.70 -36.34 -23.69
CA ASP A 588 8.65 -36.35 -24.72
C ASP A 588 9.20 -35.92 -26.10
N HIS A 589 10.36 -35.25 -26.14
CA HIS A 589 10.99 -34.74 -27.35
C HIS A 589 12.51 -34.98 -27.42
N GLU A 590 12.97 -36.20 -27.18
CA GLU A 590 14.40 -36.56 -27.05
C GLU A 590 15.32 -35.95 -28.12
N THR A 591 14.88 -35.94 -29.39
CA THR A 591 15.67 -35.41 -30.51
C THR A 591 15.93 -33.90 -30.43
N LEU A 592 15.04 -33.14 -29.79
CA LEU A 592 15.19 -31.68 -29.61
C LEU A 592 16.22 -31.34 -28.53
N PHE A 593 16.48 -32.27 -27.60
CA PHE A 593 17.31 -32.07 -26.41
C PHE A 593 18.55 -32.98 -26.39
N ALA A 594 18.88 -33.62 -27.52
CA ALA A 594 20.00 -34.56 -27.64
C ALA A 594 21.39 -33.93 -27.41
N SER A 595 21.49 -32.60 -27.49
CA SER A 595 22.71 -31.81 -27.33
C SER A 595 22.57 -30.76 -26.23
N GLY A 596 23.61 -29.95 -25.99
CA GLY A 596 23.56 -28.89 -24.98
C GLY A 596 22.69 -27.69 -25.41
N PRO A 597 22.19 -26.88 -24.44
CA PRO A 597 21.25 -25.80 -24.69
C PRO A 597 21.70 -24.77 -25.72
N HIS A 598 23.01 -24.52 -25.85
CA HIS A 598 23.56 -23.60 -26.85
C HIS A 598 23.32 -24.02 -28.32
N THR A 599 22.82 -25.23 -28.57
CA THR A 599 22.53 -25.76 -29.92
C THR A 599 21.05 -25.96 -30.21
N TRP A 600 20.19 -25.82 -29.20
CA TRP A 600 18.75 -26.02 -29.37
C TRP A 600 18.14 -24.91 -30.25
N GLY A 601 17.02 -25.23 -30.89
CA GLY A 601 16.23 -24.28 -31.72
C GLY A 601 14.84 -24.00 -31.15
N ASP A 602 14.01 -23.31 -31.93
CA ASP A 602 12.66 -22.88 -31.54
C ASP A 602 11.73 -24.03 -31.12
N GLY A 603 11.92 -25.23 -31.70
CA GLY A 603 11.15 -26.41 -31.32
C GLY A 603 11.37 -26.81 -29.85
N ALA A 604 12.63 -26.79 -29.40
CA ALA A 604 12.98 -27.11 -28.02
C ALA A 604 12.44 -26.05 -27.05
N GLU A 605 12.58 -24.76 -27.41
CA GLU A 605 12.04 -23.65 -26.62
C GLU A 605 10.51 -23.77 -26.45
N ARG A 606 9.78 -24.04 -27.53
CA ARG A 606 8.33 -24.29 -27.49
C ARG A 606 7.97 -25.45 -26.57
N ALA A 607 8.66 -26.58 -26.71
CA ALA A 607 8.43 -27.76 -25.87
C ALA A 607 8.65 -27.44 -24.38
N LEU A 608 9.70 -26.69 -24.01
CA LEU A 608 9.93 -26.27 -22.63
C LEU A 608 8.81 -25.37 -22.09
N VAL A 609 8.38 -24.37 -22.87
CA VAL A 609 7.31 -23.45 -22.47
C VAL A 609 5.99 -24.19 -22.22
N GLU A 610 5.64 -25.14 -23.08
CA GLU A 610 4.44 -25.97 -22.94
C GLU A 610 4.52 -26.88 -21.70
N HIS A 611 5.69 -27.46 -21.43
CA HIS A 611 5.89 -28.30 -20.25
C HIS A 611 5.91 -27.51 -18.95
N LEU A 612 6.31 -26.24 -18.95
CA LEU A 612 6.13 -25.36 -17.77
C LEU A 612 4.65 -25.22 -17.40
N LEU A 613 3.77 -25.02 -18.38
CA LEU A 613 2.32 -24.93 -18.14
C LEU A 613 1.76 -26.27 -17.64
N THR A 614 2.12 -27.37 -18.30
CA THR A 614 1.70 -28.72 -17.91
C THR A 614 2.17 -29.07 -16.50
N ARG A 615 3.41 -28.72 -16.15
CA ARG A 615 3.97 -28.98 -14.82
C ARG A 615 3.23 -28.21 -13.73
N ALA A 616 2.82 -26.97 -13.99
CA ALA A 616 2.05 -26.18 -13.04
C ALA A 616 0.69 -26.80 -12.71
N GLU A 617 0.06 -27.47 -13.68
CA GLU A 617 -1.21 -28.21 -13.50
C GLU A 617 -1.03 -29.46 -12.64
N ARG A 618 0.12 -30.15 -12.78
CA ARG A 618 0.45 -31.41 -12.10
C ARG A 618 1.14 -31.23 -10.75
N LEU A 619 1.16 -30.03 -10.20
CA LEU A 619 1.76 -29.78 -8.88
C LEU A 619 1.08 -30.63 -7.79
N ASN A 620 1.89 -31.06 -6.82
CA ASN A 620 1.39 -31.71 -5.61
C ASN A 620 1.92 -30.96 -4.37
N PRO A 621 1.05 -30.32 -3.56
CA PRO A 621 -0.39 -30.17 -3.79
C PRO A 621 -0.70 -29.29 -5.01
N PRO A 622 -1.83 -29.51 -5.70
CA PRO A 622 -2.21 -28.71 -6.86
C PRO A 622 -2.47 -27.26 -6.49
N ASP A 623 -2.20 -26.35 -7.44
CA ASP A 623 -2.43 -24.91 -7.30
C ASP A 623 -3.13 -24.39 -8.56
N ALA A 624 -4.46 -24.51 -8.58
CA ALA A 624 -5.27 -24.05 -9.70
C ALA A 624 -5.06 -22.55 -10.00
N GLY A 625 -4.79 -21.74 -8.96
CA GLY A 625 -4.51 -20.31 -9.10
C GLY A 625 -3.21 -20.04 -9.87
N LEU A 626 -2.17 -20.85 -9.63
CA LEU A 626 -0.90 -20.73 -10.35
C LEU A 626 -1.08 -21.04 -11.85
N ARG A 627 -1.69 -22.18 -12.21
CA ARG A 627 -1.86 -22.59 -13.62
C ARG A 627 -2.63 -21.54 -14.43
N GLY A 628 -3.71 -20.99 -13.87
CA GLY A 628 -4.48 -19.92 -14.49
C GLY A 628 -3.65 -18.63 -14.64
N SER A 629 -2.84 -18.29 -13.64
CA SER A 629 -1.97 -17.12 -13.71
C SER A 629 -0.86 -17.24 -14.75
N LEU A 630 -0.30 -18.43 -14.94
CA LEU A 630 0.69 -18.71 -15.98
C LEU A 630 0.05 -18.70 -17.37
N GLN A 631 -1.19 -19.19 -17.51
CA GLN A 631 -1.94 -19.07 -18.77
C GLN A 631 -2.14 -17.60 -19.17
N TYR A 632 -2.51 -16.75 -18.20
CA TYR A 632 -2.69 -15.32 -18.46
C TYR A 632 -1.40 -14.69 -19.02
N VAL A 633 -0.25 -15.00 -18.42
CA VAL A 633 1.05 -14.50 -18.90
C VAL A 633 1.41 -15.08 -20.28
N PHE A 634 1.13 -16.37 -20.51
CA PHE A 634 1.35 -17.01 -21.80
C PHE A 634 0.55 -16.34 -22.93
N ASP A 635 -0.71 -15.98 -22.66
CA ASP A 635 -1.61 -15.38 -23.65
C ASP A 635 -1.47 -13.87 -23.79
N TRP A 636 -0.76 -13.19 -22.87
CA TRP A 636 -0.62 -11.74 -22.86
C TRP A 636 -0.03 -11.19 -24.18
N PRO A 637 -0.53 -10.06 -24.71
CA PRO A 637 -1.63 -9.20 -24.21
C PRO A 637 -3.00 -9.53 -24.84
N ARG A 638 -3.36 -10.81 -25.04
CA ARG A 638 -4.66 -11.16 -25.63
C ARG A 638 -5.77 -11.08 -24.58
N TYR A 639 -6.32 -9.88 -24.48
CA TYR A 639 -7.38 -9.52 -23.56
C TYR A 639 -8.79 -9.95 -24.00
N GLY A 640 -8.98 -10.23 -25.30
CA GLY A 640 -10.32 -10.22 -25.88
C GLY A 640 -10.93 -8.82 -25.74
N THR A 641 -11.92 -8.67 -24.85
CA THR A 641 -12.40 -7.34 -24.41
C THR A 641 -11.49 -6.83 -23.29
N ASN A 642 -10.91 -5.63 -23.41
CA ASN A 642 -10.02 -5.01 -22.43
C ASN A 642 -10.54 -5.14 -20.98
N PRO A 643 -10.09 -6.14 -20.19
CA PRO A 643 -10.80 -6.59 -19.01
C PRO A 643 -10.65 -5.64 -17.83
N ARG A 644 -9.66 -4.75 -17.88
CA ARG A 644 -9.30 -3.82 -16.79
C ARG A 644 -9.18 -2.38 -17.27
N GLY A 645 -9.74 -2.08 -18.45
CA GLY A 645 -9.74 -0.75 -19.08
C GLY A 645 -8.35 -0.13 -19.20
N TYR A 646 -7.38 -0.93 -19.60
CA TYR A 646 -6.01 -0.51 -19.90
C TYR A 646 -5.97 0.54 -21.01
N THR A 647 -5.04 1.47 -20.88
CA THR A 647 -4.70 2.48 -21.89
C THR A 647 -3.43 2.12 -22.67
N LEU A 648 -2.76 1.02 -22.30
CA LEU A 648 -1.62 0.48 -23.03
C LEU A 648 -1.96 0.27 -24.52
N PRO A 649 -1.23 0.93 -25.46
CA PRO A 649 -1.52 0.82 -26.89
C PRO A 649 -0.95 -0.48 -27.46
N VAL A 650 -1.60 -1.60 -27.14
CA VAL A 650 -1.15 -2.95 -27.51
C VAL A 650 -0.96 -3.13 -29.01
N ASP A 651 -1.63 -2.34 -29.85
CA ASP A 651 -1.49 -2.41 -31.30
C ASP A 651 -0.11 -2.02 -31.84
N ILE A 652 0.69 -1.31 -31.02
CA ILE A 652 2.07 -0.93 -31.34
C ILE A 652 3.03 -2.11 -31.12
N LEU A 653 2.64 -3.11 -30.33
CA LEU A 653 3.48 -4.26 -30.07
C LEU A 653 3.69 -5.10 -31.35
N PRO A 654 4.89 -5.66 -31.55
CA PRO A 654 5.16 -6.50 -32.71
C PRO A 654 4.29 -7.77 -32.68
N GLU A 655 3.91 -8.23 -33.87
CA GLU A 655 3.31 -9.54 -34.05
C GLU A 655 4.29 -10.64 -33.60
N ALA A 656 3.74 -11.70 -32.99
CA ALA A 656 4.53 -12.86 -32.63
C ALA A 656 4.89 -13.69 -33.88
N GLU A 657 6.02 -14.40 -33.84
CA GLU A 657 6.54 -15.16 -34.99
C GLU A 657 5.63 -16.34 -35.37
N ASP A 658 4.76 -16.79 -34.46
CA ASP A 658 3.80 -17.86 -34.67
C ASP A 658 2.56 -17.43 -35.49
N GLY A 659 2.48 -16.15 -35.88
CA GLY A 659 1.39 -15.60 -36.69
C GLY A 659 0.05 -15.57 -35.98
N GLN A 660 0.01 -15.86 -34.67
CA GLN A 660 -1.24 -16.00 -33.95
C GLN A 660 -1.79 -14.65 -33.47
N GLY A 661 -1.08 -13.53 -33.65
CA GLY A 661 -1.40 -12.23 -33.05
C GLY A 661 -0.32 -11.77 -32.05
N ARG A 662 -0.32 -10.48 -31.71
CA ARG A 662 0.58 -9.86 -30.72
C ARG A 662 0.62 -10.62 -29.41
N ARG A 663 1.81 -11.08 -29.02
CA ARG A 663 2.11 -11.84 -27.78
C ARG A 663 3.56 -11.69 -27.36
N LEU A 664 3.90 -12.17 -26.17
CA LEU A 664 5.29 -12.49 -25.82
C LEU A 664 5.87 -13.46 -26.85
N ARG A 665 7.08 -13.19 -27.34
CA ARG A 665 7.77 -14.00 -28.35
C ARG A 665 8.17 -15.35 -27.79
N MET A 666 8.03 -16.38 -28.62
CA MET A 666 8.34 -17.78 -28.26
C MET A 666 9.59 -18.30 -28.98
N ALA A 667 10.10 -17.56 -29.97
CA ALA A 667 11.35 -17.90 -30.63
C ALA A 667 12.50 -17.94 -29.61
N ARG A 668 13.45 -18.86 -29.81
CA ARG A 668 14.65 -18.98 -28.99
C ARG A 668 15.46 -17.68 -29.09
N HIS A 669 16.07 -17.25 -27.99
CA HIS A 669 16.82 -15.99 -27.86
C HIS A 669 15.99 -14.72 -28.13
N SER A 670 14.67 -14.79 -28.16
CA SER A 670 13.83 -13.61 -28.32
C SER A 670 13.82 -12.71 -27.08
N PHE A 671 14.14 -13.22 -25.89
CA PHE A 671 14.30 -12.39 -24.71
C PHE A 671 15.66 -11.70 -24.71
N THR A 672 15.62 -10.37 -24.82
CA THR A 672 16.79 -9.50 -24.61
C THR A 672 16.59 -8.74 -23.30
N PHE A 673 17.52 -8.90 -22.35
CA PHE A 673 17.44 -8.25 -21.04
C PHE A 673 18.05 -6.85 -21.07
N ASP A 674 17.32 -5.87 -20.55
CA ASP A 674 17.86 -4.56 -20.24
C ASP A 674 18.56 -4.59 -18.87
N ALA A 675 19.89 -4.70 -18.89
CA ALA A 675 20.72 -4.66 -17.69
C ALA A 675 21.23 -3.24 -17.36
N THR A 676 20.84 -2.23 -18.14
CA THR A 676 21.35 -0.86 -18.00
C THR A 676 21.06 -0.34 -16.60
N ASP A 677 22.03 0.36 -16.00
CA ASP A 677 21.94 1.04 -14.69
C ASP A 677 21.72 0.16 -13.44
N LEU A 678 21.76 -1.16 -13.58
CA LEU A 678 21.63 -2.07 -12.44
C LEU A 678 22.95 -2.15 -11.64
N PRO A 679 22.90 -2.17 -10.29
CA PRO A 679 24.07 -2.50 -9.48
C PRO A 679 24.59 -3.91 -9.81
N ALA A 680 25.84 -4.21 -9.48
CA ALA A 680 26.37 -5.56 -9.57
C ALA A 680 25.48 -6.57 -8.81
N PRO A 681 25.43 -7.86 -9.23
CA PRO A 681 24.66 -8.85 -8.51
C PRO A 681 25.23 -9.13 -7.10
N PRO A 682 24.39 -9.54 -6.13
CA PRO A 682 24.85 -10.13 -4.89
C PRO A 682 25.54 -11.48 -5.17
N LEU A 683 26.62 -11.76 -4.44
CA LEU A 683 27.42 -12.99 -4.54
C LEU A 683 26.67 -14.20 -3.95
#